data_AF-A0A4Q0YSY1-F1
#
_entry.id   AF-A0A4Q0YSY1-F1
#
_cell.length_a   1.000
_cell.length_b   1.000
_cell.length_c   1.000
_cell.angle_alpha   90.00
_cell.angle_beta   90.00
_cell.angle_gamma   90.00
#
_symmetry.space_group_name_H-M   'P 1'
#
loop_
_entity.id
_entity.type
_entity.pdbx_description
1 polymer ?
#
loop_
_entity_poly.entity_id
_entity_poly.type
_entity_poly.pdbx_seq_one_letter_code
_entity_poly.pdbx_strand_id
1 'polypeptide(L)'
;MKYLLLLSAIFSTFAFAEQAPAKPKIGWLKDIYAENETLTVNWQIPYGKNGDHWYLFDNSEQIHQESLIDTGNATQTGSFNFSAVFPGEHYLQVSLCHGTGNHEVCTRSDLAKYIVTSQDSVNIPAKPQLGQLASDIETAGEHDLSISWNKWWGNNGNHWNLYINDQKVQSHSLIKNNSQQQSDRTTYTMLNSGKYNVQVALCDSNGFEEKCTLSDSFTVNFTNTEARADFKVVTKALTSKFDKLGDTVKLTSTITNTGTKTLTSFVLNNSDIVSDDALPAKLEAGQSATFIASHQINAENMEKNEFLTNIHLTASEPNGHSLSRLSDDPTNPADIDSDNDGYPDDPVVILRKQKVTGLKFSEISMAWAEIVNTSDKTIDLSDVKFIAENFMDGAIRFDLPKRKMRPNEYLVIRFRTPYYEENAGQKGKSIFIDSIFINQSVGQGMFALESDNELLDYVQKGETDTNIATEKDWQGLSIYPLGSIPRTTDILIRRGDIDHNDRSDWEVKPLTYSTVGGPNDVFDDTDTDNDGIPDSAERQGGSLAGISYYDLGARVGQRDLFIEIDWMKSDDPMLSPMYPSLKKVQRAFANQGISVHFDTGNLFGSEFNLAGGEEVPFRRRINMDLNPSDHDANIYEYKDRFMDIRRSSVFHYLLIANTEDINQRNSGSGRAEIGGNDFYVTLGEWTWDELHDAKKRKNRQINVQAATIMHELGHNLNLRHGGFENRNYKPNYYSIMNYLYQINGMPDAQEKNNSDRYASVARALLSHGPYSDPNQFIIDYSHGLSPAIDEKHIDENAGIFGNHIPFDANFDGHYDSDVARELNRDGSLDVIKDHDDWNSINLEFQIDYTEGTYSLFDINTSIWSDESSLH
;
A
#
# COMPACT_ATOMS: atom_id res chain seq x y z
N MET A 1 -63.14 -4.83 50.87
CA MET A 1 -63.34 -3.38 50.65
C MET A 1 -62.04 -2.71 51.09
N LYS A 2 -61.20 -2.07 50.28
CA LYS A 2 -61.43 -1.24 49.08
C LYS A 2 -60.04 -0.99 48.39
N TYR A 3 -59.98 -1.12 47.05
CA TYR A 3 -58.95 -0.65 46.06
C TYR A 3 -57.51 -1.20 46.17
N LEU A 4 -56.86 -1.90 45.21
CA LEU A 4 -56.71 -1.85 43.73
C LEU A 4 -55.86 -0.67 43.18
N LEU A 5 -54.80 -1.01 42.41
CA LEU A 5 -53.86 -0.21 41.57
C LEU A 5 -52.65 0.39 42.32
N LEU A 6 -51.38 0.31 41.90
CA LEU A 6 -50.70 -0.04 40.64
C LEU A 6 -49.49 -0.97 40.89
N LEU A 7 -49.38 -2.05 40.12
CA LEU A 7 -48.09 -2.68 39.79
C LEU A 7 -47.70 -2.12 38.42
N SER A 8 -46.80 -1.13 38.37
CA SER A 8 -46.15 -0.74 37.12
C SER A 8 -45.04 -1.74 36.83
N ALA A 9 -45.21 -2.49 35.74
CA ALA A 9 -44.25 -3.42 35.21
C ALA A 9 -42.91 -2.72 34.91
N ILE A 10 -41.86 -3.11 35.60
CA ILE A 10 -40.49 -3.00 35.07
C ILE A 10 -40.27 -4.31 34.30
N PHE A 11 -40.72 -4.36 33.05
CA PHE A 11 -40.08 -5.23 32.09
C PHE A 11 -38.74 -4.57 31.77
N SER A 12 -37.71 -4.95 32.52
CA SER A 12 -36.34 -4.81 32.04
C SER A 12 -36.25 -5.64 30.77
N THR A 13 -36.29 -4.99 29.61
CA THR A 13 -35.78 -5.57 28.37
C THR A 13 -34.30 -5.82 28.61
N PHE A 14 -33.95 -7.04 29.03
CA PHE A 14 -32.61 -7.56 28.82
C PHE A 14 -32.44 -7.59 27.30
N ALA A 15 -31.77 -6.57 26.76
CA ALA A 15 -31.12 -6.71 25.46
C ALA A 15 -30.10 -7.83 25.67
N PHE A 16 -30.37 -9.01 25.10
CA PHE A 16 -29.35 -10.04 25.00
C PHE A 16 -28.23 -9.42 24.17
N ALA A 17 -27.06 -9.20 24.77
CA ALA A 17 -25.86 -8.88 24.02
C ALA A 17 -25.67 -10.02 23.01
N GLU A 18 -25.73 -9.69 21.73
CA GLU A 18 -25.65 -10.67 20.67
C GLU A 18 -24.26 -11.31 20.72
N GLN A 19 -24.21 -12.63 20.92
CA GLN A 19 -22.94 -13.33 21.10
C GLN A 19 -22.16 -13.31 19.78
N ALA A 20 -20.86 -12.99 19.82
CA ALA A 20 -20.00 -12.99 18.64
C ALA A 20 -19.86 -14.41 18.03
N PRO A 21 -19.62 -14.53 16.72
CA PRO A 21 -19.33 -15.81 16.07
C PRO A 21 -18.10 -16.53 16.66
N ALA A 22 -17.95 -17.82 16.36
CA ALA A 22 -16.76 -18.57 16.71
C ALA A 22 -15.54 -18.09 15.89
N LYS A 23 -14.34 -18.18 16.49
CA LYS A 23 -13.10 -17.73 15.84
C LYS A 23 -12.79 -18.54 14.57
N PRO A 24 -12.78 -17.93 13.38
CA PRO A 24 -12.42 -18.62 12.15
C PRO A 24 -10.93 -18.99 12.13
N LYS A 25 -10.62 -20.13 11.50
CA LYS A 25 -9.24 -20.57 11.28
C LYS A 25 -8.96 -20.66 9.78
N ILE A 26 -7.98 -19.89 9.32
CA ILE A 26 -7.46 -19.97 7.95
C ILE A 26 -6.76 -21.32 7.76
N GLY A 27 -7.02 -21.97 6.63
CA GLY A 27 -6.40 -23.21 6.20
C GLY A 27 -4.95 -23.03 5.78
N TRP A 28 -4.35 -24.07 5.22
CA TRP A 28 -2.98 -24.01 4.71
C TRP A 28 -2.89 -23.07 3.50
N LEU A 29 -1.86 -22.22 3.49
CA LEU A 29 -1.45 -21.38 2.38
C LEU A 29 -0.04 -21.76 1.95
N LYS A 30 0.30 -21.53 0.68
CA LYS A 30 1.69 -21.63 0.20
C LYS A 30 2.48 -20.45 0.78
N ASP A 31 3.75 -20.66 1.12
CA ASP A 31 4.54 -19.61 1.77
C ASP A 31 4.95 -18.48 0.81
N ILE A 32 5.14 -18.81 -0.48
CA ILE A 32 5.63 -17.88 -1.50
C ILE A 32 4.75 -17.95 -2.75
N TYR A 33 4.20 -16.82 -3.15
CA TYR A 33 3.47 -16.62 -4.39
C TYR A 33 4.28 -15.71 -5.32
N ALA A 34 4.17 -15.96 -6.61
CA ALA A 34 4.58 -14.98 -7.58
C ALA A 34 3.58 -13.82 -7.63
N GLU A 35 4.05 -12.63 -7.97
CA GLU A 35 3.17 -11.52 -8.33
C GLU A 35 2.18 -11.96 -9.44
N ASN A 36 0.91 -11.62 -9.27
CA ASN A 36 -0.28 -12.07 -10.00
C ASN A 36 -0.66 -13.56 -9.90
N GLU A 37 0.06 -14.39 -9.14
CA GLU A 37 -0.36 -15.77 -8.88
C GLU A 37 -1.71 -15.78 -8.15
N THR A 38 -2.63 -16.65 -8.57
CA THR A 38 -3.92 -16.83 -7.90
C THR A 38 -3.72 -17.58 -6.58
N LEU A 39 -4.19 -16.99 -5.50
CA LEU A 39 -4.20 -17.54 -4.15
C LEU A 39 -5.64 -17.88 -3.75
N THR A 40 -5.81 -19.06 -3.14
CA THR A 40 -7.10 -19.51 -2.60
C THR A 40 -7.06 -19.51 -1.07
N VAL A 41 -7.85 -18.63 -0.45
CA VAL A 41 -8.05 -18.63 1.00
C VAL A 41 -9.22 -19.51 1.33
N ASN A 42 -8.98 -20.53 2.15
CA ASN A 42 -10.04 -21.32 2.76
C ASN A 42 -10.01 -21.08 4.26
N TRP A 43 -11.17 -20.95 4.90
CA TRP A 43 -11.27 -20.90 6.35
C TRP A 43 -12.41 -21.77 6.85
N GLN A 44 -12.33 -22.16 8.12
CA GLN A 44 -13.37 -22.95 8.77
C GLN A 44 -13.53 -22.61 10.25
N ILE A 45 -14.76 -22.78 10.76
CA ILE A 45 -15.05 -23.01 12.18
C ILE A 45 -15.58 -24.43 12.34
N PRO A 46 -14.95 -25.30 13.16
CA PRO A 46 -15.42 -26.67 13.32
C PRO A 46 -16.69 -26.79 14.17
N TYR A 47 -16.90 -25.88 15.12
CA TYR A 47 -18.08 -25.79 15.98
C TYR A 47 -18.16 -24.39 16.64
N GLY A 48 -19.35 -23.99 17.10
CA GLY A 48 -19.59 -22.70 17.76
C GLY A 48 -20.54 -21.83 16.94
N LYS A 49 -20.87 -20.62 17.43
CA LYS A 49 -21.87 -19.76 16.78
C LYS A 49 -21.39 -19.35 15.37
N ASN A 50 -22.24 -19.54 14.38
CA ASN A 50 -21.97 -19.12 13.01
C ASN A 50 -22.11 -17.60 12.83
N GLY A 51 -21.49 -17.09 11.77
CA GLY A 51 -21.75 -15.74 11.25
C GLY A 51 -22.78 -15.75 10.12
N ASP A 52 -23.35 -14.59 9.82
CA ASP A 52 -24.22 -14.33 8.65
C ASP A 52 -23.46 -13.65 7.49
N HIS A 53 -22.23 -13.21 7.70
CA HIS A 53 -21.28 -12.83 6.64
C HIS A 53 -19.83 -12.87 7.14
N TRP A 54 -18.89 -12.78 6.21
CA TRP A 54 -17.48 -12.72 6.53
C TRP A 54 -16.73 -11.73 5.63
N TYR A 55 -15.62 -11.24 6.16
CA TYR A 55 -14.68 -10.35 5.50
C TYR A 55 -13.31 -11.03 5.38
N LEU A 56 -12.62 -10.79 4.28
CA LEU A 56 -11.19 -11.11 4.16
C LEU A 56 -10.40 -9.81 4.13
N PHE A 57 -9.37 -9.74 4.97
CA PHE A 57 -8.41 -8.65 4.98
C PHE A 57 -7.04 -9.15 4.51
N ASP A 58 -6.33 -8.32 3.74
CA ASP A 58 -4.91 -8.47 3.37
C ASP A 58 -4.18 -7.20 3.83
N ASN A 59 -3.25 -7.31 4.78
CA ASN A 59 -2.59 -6.17 5.44
C ASN A 59 -3.60 -5.12 5.94
N SER A 60 -4.65 -5.58 6.64
CA SER A 60 -5.74 -4.74 7.17
C SER A 60 -6.61 -4.04 6.10
N GLU A 61 -6.43 -4.31 4.81
CA GLU A 61 -7.35 -3.89 3.75
C GLU A 61 -8.39 -4.96 3.49
N GLN A 62 -9.68 -4.61 3.56
CA GLN A 62 -10.75 -5.53 3.20
C GLN A 62 -10.73 -5.79 1.69
N ILE A 63 -10.47 -7.03 1.29
CA ILE A 63 -10.40 -7.45 -0.12
C ILE A 63 -11.58 -8.32 -0.55
N HIS A 64 -12.42 -8.76 0.40
CA HIS A 64 -13.61 -9.56 0.12
C HIS A 64 -14.66 -9.38 1.21
N GLN A 65 -15.92 -9.50 0.81
CA GLN A 65 -17.06 -9.67 1.69
C GLN A 65 -18.05 -10.65 1.06
N GLU A 66 -18.59 -11.56 1.85
CA GLU A 66 -19.62 -12.48 1.39
C GLU A 66 -20.61 -12.83 2.50
N SER A 67 -21.90 -12.84 2.15
CA SER A 67 -22.97 -13.31 3.04
C SER A 67 -22.97 -14.83 3.15
N LEU A 68 -23.23 -15.31 4.36
CA LEU A 68 -23.32 -16.72 4.72
C LEU A 68 -24.72 -17.04 5.23
N ILE A 69 -25.07 -18.32 5.17
CA ILE A 69 -26.27 -18.83 5.84
C ILE A 69 -25.88 -19.17 7.29
N ASP A 70 -26.47 -18.47 8.26
CA ASP A 70 -26.39 -18.85 9.66
C ASP A 70 -27.13 -20.18 9.87
N THR A 71 -26.39 -21.23 10.22
CA THR A 71 -26.93 -22.57 10.51
C THR A 71 -26.89 -22.90 12.01
N GLY A 72 -26.68 -21.89 12.86
CA GLY A 72 -26.62 -22.02 14.31
C GLY A 72 -25.22 -22.34 14.82
N ASN A 73 -25.04 -23.49 15.46
CA ASN A 73 -23.79 -23.89 16.13
C ASN A 73 -23.00 -24.99 15.39
N ALA A 74 -23.11 -25.03 14.06
CA ALA A 74 -22.56 -26.09 13.23
C ALA A 74 -21.17 -25.72 12.66
N THR A 75 -20.58 -26.61 11.86
CA THR A 75 -19.39 -26.27 11.07
C THR A 75 -19.78 -25.24 10.00
N GLN A 76 -18.95 -24.21 9.82
CA GLN A 76 -19.10 -23.21 8.76
C GLN A 76 -17.75 -22.98 8.09
N THR A 77 -17.77 -22.73 6.79
CA THR A 77 -16.58 -22.57 5.95
C THR A 77 -16.80 -21.45 4.95
N GLY A 78 -15.72 -20.82 4.52
CA GLY A 78 -15.71 -19.90 3.39
C GLY A 78 -14.46 -20.10 2.53
N SER A 79 -14.56 -19.70 1.27
CA SER A 79 -13.46 -19.80 0.31
C SER A 79 -13.48 -18.59 -0.61
N PHE A 80 -12.32 -18.01 -0.89
CA PHE A 80 -12.19 -16.90 -1.82
C PHE A 80 -10.87 -17.00 -2.59
N ASN A 81 -10.93 -16.68 -3.89
CA ASN A 81 -9.77 -16.66 -4.77
C ASN A 81 -9.44 -15.23 -5.14
N PHE A 82 -8.18 -14.82 -5.01
CA PHE A 82 -7.70 -13.53 -5.48
C PHE A 82 -6.24 -13.62 -5.95
N SER A 83 -5.79 -12.65 -6.75
CA SER A 83 -4.40 -12.58 -7.21
C SER A 83 -3.52 -11.82 -6.22
N ALA A 84 -2.33 -12.34 -5.95
CA ALA A 84 -1.30 -11.68 -5.15
C ALA A 84 -0.66 -10.52 -5.95
N VAL A 85 -1.03 -9.26 -5.70
CA VAL A 85 -0.67 -8.14 -6.61
C VAL A 85 0.54 -7.30 -6.18
N PHE A 86 1.03 -7.41 -4.94
CA PHE A 86 2.15 -6.59 -4.47
C PHE A 86 3.30 -7.48 -4.02
N PRO A 87 4.55 -7.25 -4.48
CA PRO A 87 5.71 -7.88 -3.88
C PRO A 87 5.87 -7.46 -2.41
N GLY A 88 6.26 -8.40 -1.56
CA GLY A 88 6.46 -8.16 -0.14
C GLY A 88 5.83 -9.25 0.74
N GLU A 89 5.93 -9.06 2.04
CA GLU A 89 5.20 -9.89 3.00
C GLU A 89 3.76 -9.40 3.16
N HIS A 90 2.84 -10.34 3.31
CA HIS A 90 1.42 -10.08 3.43
C HIS A 90 0.79 -10.88 4.55
N TYR A 91 -0.25 -10.31 5.16
CA TYR A 91 -0.97 -10.86 6.30
C TYR A 91 -2.46 -10.92 6.04
N LEU A 92 -2.97 -12.15 5.92
CA LEU A 92 -4.39 -12.40 5.75
C LEU A 92 -5.10 -12.56 7.08
N GLN A 93 -6.28 -11.96 7.19
CA GLN A 93 -7.17 -12.14 8.33
C GLN A 93 -8.60 -12.34 7.87
N VAL A 94 -9.28 -13.34 8.42
CA VAL A 94 -10.72 -13.53 8.21
C VAL A 94 -11.46 -12.95 9.41
N SER A 95 -12.47 -12.11 9.16
CA SER A 95 -13.40 -11.65 10.19
C SER A 95 -14.76 -12.27 9.93
N LEU A 96 -15.25 -13.11 10.85
CA LEU A 96 -16.58 -13.72 10.79
C LEU A 96 -17.53 -12.91 11.67
N CYS A 97 -18.62 -12.42 11.09
CA CYS A 97 -19.47 -11.42 11.72
C CYS A 97 -20.94 -11.88 11.79
N HIS A 98 -21.68 -11.24 12.68
CA HIS A 98 -23.12 -11.42 12.86
C HIS A 98 -23.78 -10.06 13.06
N GLY A 99 -24.90 -9.80 12.38
CA GLY A 99 -25.66 -8.56 12.51
C GLY A 99 -25.37 -7.54 11.41
N THR A 100 -25.75 -6.27 11.59
CA THR A 100 -25.50 -5.22 10.60
C THR A 100 -25.21 -3.87 11.25
N GLY A 101 -24.35 -3.06 10.61
CA GLY A 101 -24.01 -1.70 11.03
C GLY A 101 -23.47 -1.65 12.46
N ASN A 102 -23.98 -0.73 13.28
CA ASN A 102 -23.51 -0.52 14.66
C ASN A 102 -23.82 -1.67 15.63
N HIS A 103 -24.55 -2.70 15.18
CA HIS A 103 -24.85 -3.90 15.97
C HIS A 103 -24.05 -5.12 15.50
N GLU A 104 -23.14 -4.94 14.54
CA GLU A 104 -22.31 -6.02 14.04
C GLU A 104 -21.28 -6.47 15.09
N VAL A 105 -21.22 -7.77 15.32
CA VAL A 105 -20.28 -8.40 16.25
C VAL A 105 -19.43 -9.40 15.50
N CYS A 106 -18.12 -9.20 15.50
CA CYS A 106 -17.17 -9.99 14.72
C CYS A 106 -16.18 -10.76 15.58
N THR A 107 -15.65 -11.86 15.03
CA THR A 107 -14.45 -12.53 15.56
C THR A 107 -13.45 -12.76 14.44
N ARG A 108 -12.21 -12.32 14.68
CA ARG A 108 -11.11 -12.36 13.71
C ARG A 108 -10.23 -13.61 13.88
N SER A 109 -9.74 -14.16 12.78
CA SER A 109 -8.76 -15.25 12.77
C SER A 109 -7.40 -14.78 13.29
N ASP A 110 -6.52 -15.74 13.57
CA ASP A 110 -5.08 -15.44 13.61
C ASP A 110 -4.63 -14.96 12.22
N LEU A 111 -3.59 -14.12 12.18
CA LEU A 111 -2.99 -13.66 10.93
C LEU A 111 -2.31 -14.85 10.22
N ALA A 112 -2.53 -14.98 8.92
CA ALA A 112 -1.88 -15.95 8.07
C ALA A 112 -0.92 -15.24 7.11
N LYS A 113 0.37 -15.56 7.19
CA LYS A 113 1.41 -14.94 6.37
C LYS A 113 1.51 -15.59 4.99
N TYR A 114 1.73 -14.78 3.96
CA TYR A 114 2.26 -15.21 2.68
C TYR A 114 3.25 -14.18 2.14
N ILE A 115 4.18 -14.60 1.28
CA ILE A 115 5.17 -13.71 0.65
C ILE A 115 4.88 -13.66 -0.84
N VAL A 116 4.91 -12.46 -1.41
CA VAL A 116 4.85 -12.26 -2.85
C VAL A 116 6.23 -11.81 -3.31
N THR A 117 6.81 -12.50 -4.28
CA THR A 117 8.07 -12.10 -4.88
C THR A 117 7.83 -11.47 -6.23
N SER A 118 8.49 -10.34 -6.51
CA SER A 118 8.60 -9.83 -7.87
C SER A 118 9.28 -10.89 -8.75
N GLN A 119 8.72 -11.16 -9.94
CA GLN A 119 9.16 -12.27 -10.78
C GLN A 119 10.44 -11.99 -11.59
N ASP A 120 11.20 -13.07 -11.83
CA ASP A 120 12.46 -13.17 -12.57
C ASP A 120 12.53 -12.43 -13.92
N SER A 121 13.73 -11.97 -14.27
CA SER A 121 14.05 -11.34 -15.56
C SER A 121 13.67 -12.19 -16.80
N VAL A 122 12.94 -11.57 -17.73
CA VAL A 122 12.56 -12.16 -19.03
C VAL A 122 13.73 -12.08 -20.01
N ASN A 123 14.16 -13.24 -20.50
CA ASN A 123 15.30 -13.36 -21.41
C ASN A 123 14.82 -13.63 -22.84
N ILE A 124 15.43 -13.00 -23.85
CA ILE A 124 15.12 -13.30 -25.28
C ILE A 124 15.48 -14.78 -25.56
N PRO A 125 14.52 -15.65 -25.93
CA PRO A 125 14.79 -17.04 -26.28
C PRO A 125 15.65 -17.16 -27.53
N ALA A 126 16.41 -18.25 -27.67
CA ALA A 126 17.13 -18.48 -28.93
C ALA A 126 16.18 -18.94 -30.04
N LYS A 127 16.55 -18.64 -31.30
CA LYS A 127 15.72 -18.88 -32.48
C LYS A 127 15.36 -20.38 -32.64
N PRO A 128 14.06 -20.74 -32.69
CA PRO A 128 13.64 -22.11 -32.97
C PRO A 128 13.80 -22.43 -34.47
N GLN A 129 14.04 -23.71 -34.78
CA GLN A 129 14.13 -24.21 -36.14
C GLN A 129 12.98 -25.17 -36.43
N LEU A 130 12.21 -24.90 -37.50
CA LEU A 130 11.17 -25.80 -37.98
C LEU A 130 11.76 -27.13 -38.47
N GLY A 131 11.06 -28.22 -38.19
CA GLY A 131 11.26 -29.53 -38.80
C GLY A 131 10.78 -29.58 -40.25
N GLN A 132 10.93 -30.74 -40.88
CA GLN A 132 10.59 -30.91 -42.30
C GLN A 132 9.07 -30.85 -42.54
N LEU A 133 8.64 -29.98 -43.47
CA LEU A 133 7.25 -29.84 -43.93
C LEU A 133 7.14 -30.17 -45.42
N ALA A 134 5.96 -30.62 -45.87
CA ALA A 134 5.66 -30.82 -47.29
C ALA A 134 5.31 -29.47 -47.95
N SER A 135 5.85 -29.20 -49.16
CA SER A 135 5.63 -27.92 -49.87
C SER A 135 4.31 -27.85 -50.63
N ASP A 136 3.79 -28.98 -51.11
CA ASP A 136 2.60 -29.06 -51.95
C ASP A 136 1.73 -30.25 -51.52
N ILE A 137 0.46 -29.99 -51.20
CA ILE A 137 -0.49 -30.96 -50.68
C ILE A 137 -1.82 -30.80 -51.44
N GLU A 138 -2.36 -31.89 -51.96
CA GLU A 138 -3.64 -31.92 -52.69
C GLU A 138 -4.50 -33.06 -52.13
N THR A 139 -5.66 -32.74 -51.56
CA THR A 139 -6.60 -33.71 -50.97
C THR A 139 -8.06 -33.31 -51.20
N ALA A 140 -8.98 -34.27 -51.02
CA ALA A 140 -10.41 -33.99 -50.91
C ALA A 140 -10.76 -33.91 -49.42
N GLY A 141 -11.33 -32.79 -48.98
CA GLY A 141 -11.63 -32.54 -47.57
C GLY A 141 -10.42 -32.00 -46.79
N GLU A 142 -10.52 -32.08 -45.46
CA GLU A 142 -9.51 -31.55 -44.53
C GLU A 142 -8.18 -32.34 -44.54
N HIS A 143 -7.08 -31.67 -44.19
CA HIS A 143 -5.76 -32.30 -44.08
C HIS A 143 -4.97 -31.82 -42.87
N ASP A 144 -4.52 -32.74 -42.02
CA ASP A 144 -3.70 -32.41 -40.84
C ASP A 144 -2.21 -32.29 -41.20
N LEU A 145 -1.69 -31.07 -41.13
CA LEU A 145 -0.28 -30.77 -41.25
C LEU A 145 0.43 -31.00 -39.91
N SER A 146 1.36 -31.96 -39.84
CA SER A 146 2.21 -32.16 -38.65
C SER A 146 3.34 -31.15 -38.61
N ILE A 147 3.41 -30.32 -37.58
CA ILE A 147 4.47 -29.32 -37.35
C ILE A 147 5.32 -29.75 -36.15
N SER A 148 6.64 -29.60 -36.27
CA SER A 148 7.59 -29.84 -35.18
C SER A 148 8.72 -28.82 -35.25
N TRP A 149 9.37 -28.53 -34.14
CA TRP A 149 10.52 -27.65 -34.10
C TRP A 149 11.50 -28.02 -32.98
N ASN A 150 12.74 -27.54 -33.09
CA ASN A 150 13.76 -27.73 -32.08
C ASN A 150 14.71 -26.52 -31.97
N LYS A 151 15.38 -26.41 -30.82
CA LYS A 151 16.45 -25.47 -30.49
C LYS A 151 17.54 -26.21 -29.74
N TRP A 152 18.82 -26.01 -30.11
CA TRP A 152 19.94 -26.75 -29.55
C TRP A 152 20.75 -26.02 -28.46
N TRP A 153 20.78 -24.69 -28.48
CA TRP A 153 21.52 -23.85 -27.51
C TRP A 153 20.88 -22.47 -27.35
N GLY A 154 21.34 -21.69 -26.35
CA GLY A 154 20.81 -20.37 -26.00
C GLY A 154 19.61 -20.41 -25.06
N ASN A 155 19.08 -19.24 -24.73
CA ASN A 155 18.00 -19.07 -23.75
C ASN A 155 16.77 -19.90 -24.12
N ASN A 156 16.16 -20.52 -23.11
CA ASN A 156 14.96 -21.33 -23.22
C ASN A 156 13.71 -20.45 -23.05
N GLY A 157 12.64 -20.81 -23.74
CA GLY A 157 11.31 -20.24 -23.55
C GLY A 157 10.48 -21.07 -22.57
N ASN A 158 9.36 -20.52 -22.13
CA ASN A 158 8.36 -21.20 -21.30
C ASN A 158 7.04 -21.48 -22.04
N HIS A 159 6.92 -21.05 -23.30
CA HIS A 159 5.86 -21.49 -24.21
C HIS A 159 6.27 -21.23 -25.66
N TRP A 160 5.51 -21.75 -26.62
CA TRP A 160 5.69 -21.44 -28.04
C TRP A 160 4.36 -21.33 -28.78
N ASN A 161 4.39 -20.53 -29.84
CA ASN A 161 3.22 -20.16 -30.64
C ASN A 161 3.39 -20.66 -32.08
N LEU A 162 2.35 -21.23 -32.67
CA LEU A 162 2.27 -21.58 -34.08
C LEU A 162 1.61 -20.44 -34.85
N TYR A 163 2.26 -19.98 -35.92
CA TYR A 163 1.72 -18.97 -36.84
C TYR A 163 1.44 -19.58 -38.21
N ILE A 164 0.26 -19.27 -38.75
CA ILE A 164 -0.18 -19.60 -40.10
C ILE A 164 -0.63 -18.30 -40.79
N ASN A 165 0.01 -17.93 -41.90
CA ASN A 165 -0.25 -16.67 -42.62
C ASN A 165 -0.18 -15.44 -41.69
N ASP A 166 0.87 -15.41 -40.87
CA ASP A 166 1.15 -14.35 -39.89
C ASP A 166 0.08 -14.22 -38.79
N GLN A 167 -0.82 -15.21 -38.65
CA GLN A 167 -1.80 -15.31 -37.56
C GLN A 167 -1.41 -16.43 -36.61
N LYS A 168 -1.39 -16.14 -35.30
CA LYS A 168 -1.20 -17.16 -34.26
C LYS A 168 -2.44 -18.07 -34.28
N VAL A 169 -2.24 -19.38 -34.43
CA VAL A 169 -3.36 -20.35 -34.49
C VAL A 169 -3.36 -21.34 -33.32
N GLN A 170 -2.22 -21.55 -32.66
CA GLN A 170 -2.09 -22.43 -31.49
C GLN A 170 -0.98 -21.90 -30.56
N SER A 171 -1.11 -22.17 -29.27
CA SER A 171 -0.08 -21.91 -28.26
C SER A 171 0.10 -23.12 -27.35
N HIS A 172 1.33 -23.39 -26.95
CA HIS A 172 1.70 -24.57 -26.18
C HIS A 172 2.70 -24.20 -25.07
N SER A 173 2.38 -24.55 -23.83
CA SER A 173 3.25 -24.31 -22.68
C SER A 173 4.44 -25.27 -22.65
N LEU A 174 5.60 -24.77 -22.19
CA LEU A 174 6.83 -25.54 -22.01
C LEU A 174 7.35 -25.38 -20.59
N ILE A 175 7.99 -26.42 -20.07
CA ILE A 175 8.74 -26.31 -18.81
C ILE A 175 10.14 -25.79 -19.14
N LYS A 176 10.53 -24.66 -18.53
CA LYS A 176 11.87 -24.08 -18.65
C LYS A 176 12.87 -24.99 -17.95
N ASN A 177 13.58 -25.81 -18.71
CA ASN A 177 14.67 -26.64 -18.19
C ASN A 177 16.02 -25.90 -18.36
N ASN A 178 17.02 -26.20 -17.56
CA ASN A 178 18.37 -25.59 -17.64
C ASN A 178 19.34 -26.39 -18.52
N SER A 179 18.85 -27.44 -19.20
CA SER A 179 19.54 -28.14 -20.28
C SER A 179 19.33 -27.41 -21.61
N GLN A 180 20.40 -27.14 -22.36
CA GLN A 180 20.40 -26.18 -23.46
C GLN A 180 19.49 -26.49 -24.68
N GLN A 181 18.85 -27.66 -24.73
CA GLN A 181 17.97 -28.10 -25.81
C GLN A 181 16.48 -28.02 -25.44
N GLN A 182 15.64 -27.51 -26.36
CA GLN A 182 14.17 -27.54 -26.28
C GLN A 182 13.56 -27.92 -27.63
N SER A 183 12.41 -28.59 -27.63
CA SER A 183 11.69 -29.02 -28.83
C SER A 183 10.25 -29.36 -28.50
N ASP A 184 9.35 -29.23 -29.47
CA ASP A 184 7.96 -29.69 -29.36
C ASP A 184 7.31 -29.95 -30.73
N ARG A 185 6.06 -30.43 -30.75
CA ARG A 185 5.29 -30.69 -31.97
C ARG A 185 3.77 -30.53 -31.79
N THR A 186 3.09 -30.20 -32.89
CA THR A 186 1.62 -30.10 -32.97
C THR A 186 1.10 -30.50 -34.38
N THR A 187 -0.21 -30.43 -34.57
CA THR A 187 -0.90 -30.60 -35.86
C THR A 187 -1.83 -29.41 -36.14
N TYR A 188 -1.89 -28.98 -37.40
CA TYR A 188 -2.82 -27.95 -37.88
C TYR A 188 -3.66 -28.48 -39.04
N THR A 189 -4.98 -28.43 -38.91
CA THR A 189 -5.92 -28.91 -39.92
C THR A 189 -6.15 -27.84 -41.00
N MET A 190 -5.71 -28.12 -42.22
CA MET A 190 -5.96 -27.27 -43.37
C MET A 190 -7.31 -27.61 -44.01
N LEU A 191 -8.14 -26.58 -44.15
CA LEU A 191 -9.51 -26.71 -44.64
C LEU A 191 -9.73 -26.12 -46.04
N ASN A 192 -8.99 -25.06 -46.40
CA ASN A 192 -9.26 -24.28 -47.62
C ASN A 192 -8.07 -24.31 -48.59
N SER A 193 -8.32 -24.39 -49.90
CA SER A 193 -7.27 -24.19 -50.90
C SER A 193 -6.56 -22.85 -50.71
N GLY A 194 -5.23 -22.84 -50.70
CA GLY A 194 -4.47 -21.62 -50.49
C GLY A 194 -3.00 -21.84 -50.21
N LYS A 195 -2.29 -20.72 -50.02
CA LYS A 195 -0.92 -20.70 -49.53
C LYS A 195 -0.95 -20.50 -48.01
N TYR A 196 -0.20 -21.33 -47.30
CA TYR A 196 -0.07 -21.33 -45.85
C TYR A 196 1.39 -21.04 -45.50
N ASN A 197 1.65 -19.86 -44.94
CA ASN A 197 2.96 -19.50 -44.40
C ASN A 197 3.06 -19.97 -42.95
N VAL A 198 3.88 -20.97 -42.67
CA VAL A 198 4.04 -21.60 -41.36
C VAL A 198 5.28 -21.05 -40.66
N GLN A 199 5.12 -20.58 -39.43
CA GLN A 199 6.21 -20.15 -38.53
C GLN A 199 5.93 -20.62 -37.10
N VAL A 200 6.98 -20.74 -36.29
CA VAL A 200 6.83 -20.90 -34.83
C VAL A 200 7.60 -19.81 -34.10
N ALA A 201 7.05 -19.32 -32.99
CA ALA A 201 7.75 -18.41 -32.08
C ALA A 201 8.02 -19.13 -30.77
N LEU A 202 9.27 -19.16 -30.32
CA LEU A 202 9.61 -19.58 -28.96
C LEU A 202 9.64 -18.35 -28.07
N CYS A 203 8.91 -18.37 -26.97
CA CYS A 203 8.65 -17.22 -26.14
C CYS A 203 9.00 -17.50 -24.68
N ASP A 204 9.58 -16.49 -24.01
CA ASP A 204 9.72 -16.42 -22.55
C ASP A 204 8.85 -15.26 -22.11
N SER A 205 7.86 -15.54 -21.27
CA SER A 205 6.90 -14.56 -20.77
C SER A 205 6.73 -14.71 -19.28
N ASN A 206 6.78 -13.61 -18.55
CA ASN A 206 6.42 -13.58 -17.12
C ASN A 206 5.01 -12.98 -16.90
N GLY A 207 4.22 -12.82 -17.97
CA GLY A 207 2.89 -12.20 -17.91
C GLY A 207 2.88 -10.66 -17.97
N PHE A 208 4.05 -10.00 -17.96
CA PHE A 208 4.18 -8.54 -18.09
C PHE A 208 5.08 -8.11 -19.25
N GLU A 209 6.14 -8.89 -19.48
CA GLU A 209 7.05 -8.75 -20.61
C GLU A 209 7.13 -10.11 -21.30
N GLU A 210 6.93 -10.13 -22.61
CA GLU A 210 7.11 -11.31 -23.44
C GLU A 210 8.18 -11.05 -24.48
N LYS A 211 9.20 -11.90 -24.50
CA LYS A 211 10.24 -11.88 -25.52
C LYS A 211 10.14 -13.16 -26.32
N CYS A 212 9.86 -13.01 -27.61
CA CYS A 212 9.75 -14.11 -28.55
C CYS A 212 10.82 -14.04 -29.61
N THR A 213 11.27 -15.20 -30.08
CA THR A 213 12.09 -15.32 -31.28
C THR A 213 11.41 -16.23 -32.29
N LEU A 214 11.17 -15.70 -33.50
CA LEU A 214 10.51 -16.39 -34.61
C LEU A 214 11.46 -17.32 -35.36
N SER A 215 10.95 -18.47 -35.82
CA SER A 215 11.61 -19.32 -36.80
C SER A 215 11.66 -18.66 -38.18
N ASP A 216 12.40 -19.26 -39.10
CA ASP A 216 12.19 -18.96 -40.52
C ASP A 216 10.80 -19.44 -40.96
N SER A 217 10.21 -18.75 -41.94
CA SER A 217 8.93 -19.10 -42.55
C SER A 217 9.06 -20.26 -43.55
N PHE A 218 8.05 -21.13 -43.60
CA PHE A 218 7.92 -22.17 -44.61
C PHE A 218 6.55 -22.09 -45.30
N THR A 219 6.52 -22.06 -46.64
CA THR A 219 5.26 -21.98 -47.39
C THR A 219 4.78 -23.37 -47.83
N VAL A 220 3.53 -23.69 -47.49
CA VAL A 220 2.79 -24.87 -47.94
C VAL A 220 1.70 -24.43 -48.92
N ASN A 221 1.68 -25.00 -50.13
CA ASN A 221 0.58 -24.85 -51.07
C ASN A 221 -0.42 -26.00 -50.85
N PHE A 222 -1.63 -25.69 -50.42
CA PHE A 222 -2.68 -26.67 -50.21
C PHE A 222 -3.81 -26.49 -51.23
N THR A 223 -4.26 -27.58 -51.83
CA THR A 223 -5.43 -27.60 -52.74
C THR A 223 -6.48 -28.57 -52.18
N ASN A 224 -7.58 -28.03 -51.65
CA ASN A 224 -8.80 -28.75 -51.34
C ASN A 224 -9.76 -28.73 -52.54
N THR A 225 -10.19 -29.92 -52.94
CA THR A 225 -11.06 -30.14 -54.11
C THR A 225 -12.57 -30.09 -53.80
N GLU A 226 -12.99 -29.79 -52.56
CA GLU A 226 -14.40 -29.73 -52.11
C GLU A 226 -14.95 -28.28 -51.93
N ALA A 227 -16.25 -28.05 -52.21
CA ALA A 227 -16.91 -26.73 -52.09
C ALA A 227 -17.67 -26.54 -50.77
N ARG A 228 -17.40 -25.45 -50.03
CA ARG A 228 -17.92 -25.19 -48.66
C ARG A 228 -18.43 -23.75 -48.48
N ALA A 229 -19.48 -23.56 -47.69
CA ALA A 229 -19.87 -22.23 -47.17
C ALA A 229 -19.31 -22.05 -45.76
N ASP A 230 -18.71 -20.89 -45.49
CA ASP A 230 -18.15 -20.58 -44.18
C ASP A 230 -17.90 -19.07 -44.05
N PHE A 231 -17.95 -18.54 -42.83
CA PHE A 231 -17.55 -17.16 -42.54
C PHE A 231 -17.01 -17.01 -41.12
N LYS A 232 -16.26 -15.92 -40.91
CA LYS A 232 -15.84 -15.47 -39.58
C LYS A 232 -16.30 -14.04 -39.30
N VAL A 233 -16.39 -13.69 -38.01
CA VAL A 233 -16.75 -12.36 -37.54
C VAL A 233 -15.69 -11.89 -36.55
N VAL A 234 -15.17 -10.68 -36.76
CA VAL A 234 -14.20 -10.03 -35.85
C VAL A 234 -14.83 -8.73 -35.36
N THR A 235 -14.92 -8.53 -34.06
CA THR A 235 -15.51 -7.33 -33.45
C THR A 235 -14.48 -6.62 -32.57
N LYS A 236 -14.50 -5.29 -32.59
CA LYS A 236 -13.73 -4.45 -31.67
C LYS A 236 -14.60 -3.37 -31.08
N ALA A 237 -14.29 -2.95 -29.86
CA ALA A 237 -14.86 -1.74 -29.30
C ALA A 237 -14.35 -0.50 -30.07
N LEU A 238 -15.27 0.39 -30.45
CA LEU A 238 -14.96 1.76 -30.88
C LEU A 238 -14.99 2.74 -29.71
N THR A 239 -15.67 2.38 -28.63
CA THR A 239 -15.71 3.12 -27.36
C THR A 239 -15.08 2.23 -26.31
N SER A 240 -13.95 2.64 -25.73
CA SER A 240 -13.17 1.75 -24.85
C SER A 240 -13.77 1.64 -23.45
N LYS A 241 -14.49 2.68 -22.98
CA LYS A 241 -15.12 2.74 -21.64
C LYS A 241 -16.47 3.46 -21.62
N PHE A 242 -17.28 3.22 -20.59
CA PHE A 242 -18.51 3.97 -20.31
C PHE A 242 -18.50 4.60 -18.92
N ASP A 243 -19.42 5.54 -18.67
CA ASP A 243 -19.47 6.28 -17.41
C ASP A 243 -20.80 6.08 -16.67
N LYS A 244 -21.91 6.28 -17.39
CA LYS A 244 -23.25 6.39 -16.80
C LYS A 244 -24.31 5.57 -17.52
N LEU A 245 -25.40 5.36 -16.79
CA LEU A 245 -26.62 4.75 -17.31
C LEU A 245 -27.11 5.50 -18.55
N GLY A 246 -27.34 4.78 -19.63
CA GLY A 246 -27.79 5.31 -20.92
C GLY A 246 -26.67 5.75 -21.86
N ASP A 247 -25.40 5.68 -21.47
CA ASP A 247 -24.29 5.86 -22.40
C ASP A 247 -24.41 4.89 -23.57
N THR A 248 -24.01 5.34 -24.76
CA THR A 248 -24.03 4.50 -25.96
C THR A 248 -22.62 4.04 -26.29
N VAL A 249 -22.36 2.75 -26.13
CA VAL A 249 -21.10 2.12 -26.53
C VAL A 249 -21.21 1.60 -27.96
N LYS A 250 -20.18 1.82 -28.76
CA LYS A 250 -20.15 1.40 -30.17
C LYS A 250 -19.13 0.30 -30.40
N LEU A 251 -19.49 -0.62 -31.29
CA LEU A 251 -18.69 -1.76 -31.74
C LEU A 251 -18.52 -1.67 -33.25
N THR A 252 -17.34 -2.04 -33.76
CA THR A 252 -17.10 -2.24 -35.19
C THR A 252 -16.89 -3.72 -35.46
N SER A 253 -17.68 -4.28 -36.37
CA SER A 253 -17.65 -5.71 -36.68
C SER A 253 -17.36 -5.93 -38.15
N THR A 254 -16.39 -6.80 -38.45
CA THR A 254 -16.00 -7.19 -39.80
C THR A 254 -16.36 -8.66 -40.04
N ILE A 255 -17.14 -8.90 -41.09
CA ILE A 255 -17.58 -10.23 -41.54
C ILE A 255 -16.73 -10.61 -42.75
N THR A 256 -16.16 -11.82 -42.77
CA THR A 256 -15.38 -12.34 -43.91
C THR A 256 -15.94 -13.69 -44.36
N ASN A 257 -16.31 -13.83 -45.63
CA ASN A 257 -16.64 -15.13 -46.22
C ASN A 257 -15.35 -15.92 -46.47
N THR A 258 -15.10 -16.93 -45.62
CA THR A 258 -13.92 -17.79 -45.65
C THR A 258 -14.13 -19.04 -46.50
N GLY A 259 -15.36 -19.32 -46.92
CA GLY A 259 -15.73 -20.43 -47.78
C GLY A 259 -15.53 -20.14 -49.27
N THR A 260 -15.91 -21.13 -50.10
CA THR A 260 -15.90 -21.05 -51.56
C THR A 260 -17.28 -20.77 -52.17
N LYS A 261 -18.35 -20.81 -51.37
CA LYS A 261 -19.73 -20.46 -51.77
C LYS A 261 -20.11 -19.03 -51.37
N THR A 262 -21.00 -18.41 -52.14
CA THR A 262 -21.62 -17.11 -51.82
C THR A 262 -22.54 -17.22 -50.60
N LEU A 263 -22.44 -16.26 -49.67
CA LEU A 263 -23.32 -16.12 -48.50
C LEU A 263 -24.29 -14.96 -48.69
N THR A 264 -25.50 -15.10 -48.13
CA THR A 264 -26.60 -14.13 -48.22
C THR A 264 -27.36 -14.04 -46.90
N SER A 265 -28.23 -13.04 -46.75
CA SER A 265 -29.20 -12.97 -45.63
C SER A 265 -28.58 -12.94 -44.22
N PHE A 266 -27.76 -11.92 -43.95
CA PHE A 266 -27.12 -11.72 -42.65
C PHE A 266 -28.09 -11.14 -41.62
N VAL A 267 -28.11 -11.72 -40.41
CA VAL A 267 -29.00 -11.33 -39.29
C VAL A 267 -28.20 -11.22 -37.99
N LEU A 268 -28.33 -10.09 -37.29
CA LEU A 268 -27.82 -9.86 -35.93
C LEU A 268 -28.82 -10.38 -34.90
N ASN A 269 -28.40 -11.31 -34.05
CA ASN A 269 -29.27 -12.02 -33.11
C ASN A 269 -29.19 -11.52 -31.66
N ASN A 270 -28.31 -10.56 -31.36
CA ASN A 270 -28.21 -9.95 -30.03
C ASN A 270 -29.52 -9.20 -29.68
N SER A 271 -30.02 -9.38 -28.45
CA SER A 271 -31.26 -8.74 -27.98
C SER A 271 -31.07 -7.29 -27.52
N ASP A 272 -29.85 -6.95 -27.13
CA ASP A 272 -29.44 -5.73 -26.46
C ASP A 272 -28.51 -4.87 -27.33
N ILE A 273 -28.11 -5.36 -28.51
CA ILE A 273 -27.27 -4.65 -29.47
C ILE A 273 -28.07 -4.35 -30.73
N VAL A 274 -27.94 -3.12 -31.22
CA VAL A 274 -28.61 -2.66 -32.45
C VAL A 274 -27.56 -2.35 -33.51
N SER A 275 -27.79 -2.81 -34.74
CA SER A 275 -26.93 -2.42 -35.88
C SER A 275 -27.25 -0.97 -36.27
N ASP A 276 -26.24 -0.09 -36.23
CA ASP A 276 -26.35 1.29 -36.70
C ASP A 276 -26.37 1.35 -38.24
N ASP A 277 -25.68 0.40 -38.88
CA ASP A 277 -25.57 0.27 -40.34
C ASP A 277 -26.42 -0.88 -40.90
N ALA A 278 -26.62 -0.89 -42.22
CA ALA A 278 -27.23 -2.03 -42.90
C ALA A 278 -26.23 -3.18 -43.05
N LEU A 279 -26.61 -4.38 -42.61
CA LEU A 279 -25.83 -5.60 -42.81
C LEU A 279 -25.66 -5.92 -44.32
N PRO A 280 -24.56 -6.60 -44.72
CA PRO A 280 -24.30 -6.90 -46.12
C PRO A 280 -25.41 -7.80 -46.70
N ALA A 281 -25.89 -7.48 -47.90
CA ALA A 281 -26.91 -8.30 -48.57
C ALA A 281 -26.34 -9.63 -49.09
N LYS A 282 -25.05 -9.63 -49.48
CA LYS A 282 -24.32 -10.80 -49.97
C LYS A 282 -22.81 -10.64 -49.76
N LEU A 283 -22.10 -11.75 -49.63
CA LEU A 283 -20.64 -11.82 -49.67
C LEU A 283 -20.20 -12.98 -50.57
N GLU A 284 -19.45 -12.69 -51.63
CA GLU A 284 -18.79 -13.72 -52.45
C GLU A 284 -17.59 -14.32 -51.69
N ALA A 285 -17.08 -15.47 -52.15
CA ALA A 285 -15.92 -16.13 -51.55
C ALA A 285 -14.73 -15.16 -51.41
N GLY A 286 -14.17 -15.07 -50.19
CA GLY A 286 -13.06 -14.18 -49.85
C GLY A 286 -13.42 -12.71 -49.63
N GLN A 287 -14.67 -12.29 -49.81
CA GLN A 287 -15.08 -10.91 -49.56
C GLN A 287 -15.32 -10.63 -48.07
N SER A 288 -15.11 -9.37 -47.68
CA SER A 288 -15.41 -8.87 -46.33
C SER A 288 -16.29 -7.64 -46.36
N ALA A 289 -17.05 -7.40 -45.29
CA ALA A 289 -17.82 -6.19 -45.05
C ALA A 289 -17.77 -5.80 -43.56
N THR A 290 -17.86 -4.50 -43.28
CA THR A 290 -17.82 -3.96 -41.92
C THR A 290 -19.12 -3.21 -41.62
N PHE A 291 -19.60 -3.28 -40.38
CA PHE A 291 -20.75 -2.53 -39.89
C PHE A 291 -20.52 -2.07 -38.44
N ILE A 292 -21.19 -0.98 -38.06
CA ILE A 292 -21.20 -0.49 -36.67
C ILE A 292 -22.45 -0.99 -35.97
N ALA A 293 -22.29 -1.40 -34.71
CA ALA A 293 -23.38 -1.75 -33.81
C ALA A 293 -23.25 -0.97 -32.49
N SER A 294 -24.37 -0.72 -31.83
CA SER A 294 -24.44 0.08 -30.60
C SER A 294 -25.23 -0.62 -29.50
N HIS A 295 -24.83 -0.39 -28.25
CA HIS A 295 -25.56 -0.79 -27.06
C HIS A 295 -25.76 0.42 -26.14
N GLN A 296 -26.91 0.51 -25.46
CA GLN A 296 -27.13 1.49 -24.40
C GLN A 296 -26.89 0.85 -23.03
N ILE A 297 -25.94 1.41 -22.29
CA ILE A 297 -25.58 1.00 -20.93
C ILE A 297 -26.81 1.00 -20.05
N ASN A 298 -27.10 -0.15 -19.44
CA ASN A 298 -28.25 -0.36 -18.58
C ASN A 298 -27.83 -0.52 -17.10
N ALA A 299 -28.80 -0.72 -16.21
CA ALA A 299 -28.55 -0.80 -14.77
C ALA A 299 -27.67 -1.99 -14.39
N GLU A 300 -27.78 -3.12 -15.08
CA GLU A 300 -26.95 -4.30 -14.84
C GLU A 300 -25.49 -4.04 -15.22
N ASN A 301 -25.24 -3.29 -16.30
CA ASN A 301 -23.88 -2.86 -16.65
C ASN A 301 -23.30 -1.91 -15.60
N MET A 302 -24.14 -1.00 -15.07
CA MET A 302 -23.72 -0.07 -14.00
C MET A 302 -23.40 -0.82 -12.69
N GLU A 303 -24.18 -1.84 -12.33
CA GLU A 303 -23.93 -2.68 -11.15
C GLU A 303 -22.65 -3.51 -11.31
N LYS A 304 -22.43 -4.09 -12.49
CA LYS A 304 -21.24 -4.91 -12.81
C LYS A 304 -20.01 -4.09 -13.22
N ASN A 305 -20.15 -2.75 -13.29
CA ASN A 305 -19.14 -1.83 -13.82
C ASN A 305 -18.51 -2.25 -15.17
N GLU A 306 -19.22 -3.05 -15.97
CA GLU A 306 -18.75 -3.57 -17.25
C GLU A 306 -19.89 -3.81 -18.25
N PHE A 307 -19.51 -3.85 -19.53
CA PHE A 307 -20.31 -4.40 -20.60
C PHE A 307 -19.46 -5.45 -21.35
N LEU A 308 -19.91 -6.71 -21.29
CA LEU A 308 -19.25 -7.86 -21.90
C LEU A 308 -20.15 -8.45 -23.00
N THR A 309 -19.64 -8.60 -24.23
CA THR A 309 -20.48 -9.13 -25.32
C THR A 309 -19.72 -9.78 -26.47
N ASN A 310 -20.36 -10.74 -27.15
CA ASN A 310 -20.03 -11.17 -28.51
C ASN A 310 -21.11 -10.68 -29.48
N ILE A 311 -20.73 -10.41 -30.74
CA ILE A 311 -21.70 -10.22 -31.82
C ILE A 311 -22.11 -11.58 -32.35
N HIS A 312 -23.40 -11.88 -32.31
CA HIS A 312 -23.97 -13.13 -32.79
C HIS A 312 -24.66 -12.92 -34.13
N LEU A 313 -24.07 -13.48 -35.19
CA LEU A 313 -24.59 -13.36 -36.57
C LEU A 313 -25.02 -14.70 -37.14
N THR A 314 -26.07 -14.68 -37.97
CA THR A 314 -26.44 -15.80 -38.84
C THR A 314 -26.38 -15.38 -40.30
N ALA A 315 -25.84 -16.23 -41.17
CA ALA A 315 -25.83 -16.07 -42.62
C ALA A 315 -26.36 -17.33 -43.30
N SER A 316 -26.90 -17.22 -44.51
CA SER A 316 -27.48 -18.36 -45.24
C SER A 316 -26.88 -18.53 -46.65
N GLU A 317 -26.74 -19.79 -47.08
CA GLU A 317 -26.54 -20.13 -48.48
C GLU A 317 -27.81 -19.79 -49.31
N PRO A 318 -27.69 -19.52 -50.62
CA PRO A 318 -28.85 -19.31 -51.51
C PRO A 318 -29.85 -20.48 -51.56
N ASN A 319 -29.46 -21.68 -51.12
CA ASN A 319 -30.30 -22.87 -51.04
C ASN A 319 -31.00 -23.05 -49.67
N GLY A 320 -30.77 -22.14 -48.71
CA GLY A 320 -31.48 -22.07 -47.44
C GLY A 320 -30.77 -22.70 -46.22
N HIS A 321 -29.54 -23.20 -46.35
CA HIS A 321 -28.77 -23.64 -45.17
C HIS A 321 -28.17 -22.44 -44.42
N SER A 322 -28.44 -22.32 -43.12
CA SER A 322 -27.97 -21.23 -42.27
C SER A 322 -26.74 -21.64 -41.44
N LEU A 323 -25.80 -20.71 -41.29
CA LEU A 323 -24.59 -20.79 -40.47
C LEU A 323 -24.67 -19.71 -39.40
N SER A 324 -24.30 -20.06 -38.16
CA SER A 324 -24.27 -19.15 -37.02
C SER A 324 -22.83 -18.91 -36.60
N ARG A 325 -22.48 -17.68 -36.21
CA ARG A 325 -21.14 -17.33 -35.71
C ARG A 325 -21.23 -16.36 -34.55
N LEU A 326 -20.43 -16.61 -33.52
CA LEU A 326 -20.05 -15.58 -32.56
C LEU A 326 -18.84 -14.82 -33.11
N SER A 327 -18.57 -13.65 -32.55
CA SER A 327 -17.44 -12.82 -32.98
C SER A 327 -16.26 -12.95 -32.04
N ASP A 328 -15.08 -12.87 -32.63
CA ASP A 328 -13.79 -12.76 -31.97
C ASP A 328 -13.45 -11.31 -31.61
N ASP A 329 -12.99 -11.05 -30.38
CA ASP A 329 -12.24 -9.84 -30.01
C ASP A 329 -10.74 -10.10 -30.22
N PRO A 330 -10.14 -9.58 -31.29
CA PRO A 330 -8.75 -9.89 -31.64
C PRO A 330 -7.74 -9.17 -30.73
N THR A 331 -8.19 -8.40 -29.73
CA THR A 331 -7.34 -7.86 -28.67
C THR A 331 -7.23 -8.79 -27.47
N ASN A 332 -8.13 -9.76 -27.35
CA ASN A 332 -8.06 -10.82 -26.35
C ASN A 332 -7.22 -11.99 -26.90
N PRO A 333 -6.13 -12.39 -26.24
CA PRO A 333 -5.25 -13.44 -26.75
C PRO A 333 -5.67 -14.87 -26.33
N ALA A 334 -6.80 -15.02 -25.62
CA ALA A 334 -7.26 -16.30 -25.08
C ALA A 334 -7.71 -17.28 -26.18
N ASP A 335 -8.21 -16.75 -27.30
CA ASP A 335 -8.63 -17.45 -28.50
C ASP A 335 -9.60 -18.61 -28.20
N ILE A 336 -10.59 -18.39 -27.31
CA ILE A 336 -11.52 -19.45 -26.85
C ILE A 336 -12.58 -19.74 -27.90
N ASP A 337 -12.59 -20.94 -28.48
CA ASP A 337 -13.64 -21.45 -29.37
C ASP A 337 -14.75 -22.14 -28.56
N SER A 338 -15.84 -21.43 -28.30
CA SER A 338 -16.89 -21.85 -27.35
C SER A 338 -17.93 -22.77 -28.00
N ASP A 339 -18.18 -22.63 -29.30
CA ASP A 339 -19.10 -23.46 -30.05
C ASP A 339 -18.42 -24.57 -30.89
N ASN A 340 -17.09 -24.63 -30.82
CA ASN A 340 -16.21 -25.61 -31.44
C ASN A 340 -16.36 -25.65 -32.97
N ASP A 341 -16.55 -24.48 -33.58
CA ASP A 341 -16.68 -24.31 -35.02
C ASP A 341 -15.36 -23.97 -35.74
N GLY A 342 -14.28 -23.84 -34.96
CA GLY A 342 -12.93 -23.57 -35.43
C GLY A 342 -12.58 -22.09 -35.49
N TYR A 343 -13.44 -21.19 -35.00
CA TYR A 343 -13.16 -19.77 -34.85
C TYR A 343 -13.14 -19.36 -33.35
N PRO A 344 -12.27 -18.42 -32.97
CA PRO A 344 -12.31 -17.85 -31.62
C PRO A 344 -13.60 -17.03 -31.37
N ASP A 345 -14.11 -17.11 -30.14
CA ASP A 345 -15.34 -16.47 -29.67
C ASP A 345 -15.07 -15.54 -28.47
N ASP A 346 -13.91 -14.89 -28.44
CA ASP A 346 -13.55 -14.04 -27.32
C ASP A 346 -14.47 -12.81 -27.21
N PRO A 347 -15.08 -12.55 -26.04
CA PRO A 347 -15.99 -11.42 -25.87
C PRO A 347 -15.23 -10.10 -25.78
N VAL A 348 -15.83 -9.05 -26.35
CA VAL A 348 -15.39 -7.67 -26.16
C VAL A 348 -15.75 -7.22 -24.75
N VAL A 349 -14.78 -6.64 -24.04
CA VAL A 349 -14.94 -6.08 -22.69
C VAL A 349 -14.85 -4.56 -22.77
N ILE A 350 -15.87 -3.86 -22.28
CA ILE A 350 -15.87 -2.40 -22.11
C ILE A 350 -16.09 -2.12 -20.63
N LEU A 351 -15.12 -1.47 -19.98
CA LEU A 351 -15.15 -1.22 -18.53
C LEU A 351 -15.70 0.17 -18.21
N ARG A 352 -16.17 0.36 -16.98
CA ARG A 352 -16.47 1.69 -16.46
C ARG A 352 -15.20 2.52 -16.25
N LYS A 353 -15.30 3.83 -16.42
CA LYS A 353 -14.27 4.85 -16.16
C LYS A 353 -13.67 4.75 -14.73
N GLN A 354 -12.33 4.85 -14.62
CA GLN A 354 -11.58 4.85 -13.35
C GLN A 354 -11.60 6.22 -12.69
N LYS A 355 -11.67 6.33 -11.36
CA LYS A 355 -11.87 7.62 -10.67
C LYS A 355 -10.66 8.10 -9.87
N VAL A 356 -10.46 9.40 -9.86
CA VAL A 356 -9.62 10.18 -8.96
C VAL A 356 -10.48 10.60 -7.76
N THR A 357 -10.05 10.31 -6.53
CA THR A 357 -10.87 10.50 -5.32
C THR A 357 -10.35 11.53 -4.32
N GLY A 358 -9.09 11.97 -4.43
CA GLY A 358 -8.51 12.93 -3.50
C GLY A 358 -7.34 13.71 -4.10
N LEU A 359 -7.26 15.01 -3.78
CA LEU A 359 -6.12 15.88 -4.11
C LEU A 359 -5.78 16.79 -2.93
N LYS A 360 -4.53 16.72 -2.43
CA LYS A 360 -3.99 17.64 -1.39
C LYS A 360 -3.00 18.63 -1.97
N PHE A 361 -2.96 19.81 -1.36
CA PHE A 361 -2.06 20.90 -1.69
C PHE A 361 -1.42 21.50 -0.43
N SER A 362 -0.12 21.79 -0.48
CA SER A 362 0.54 22.73 0.43
C SER A 362 1.38 23.70 -0.40
N GLU A 363 1.46 24.97 0.00
CA GLU A 363 2.31 25.98 -0.65
C GLU A 363 3.81 25.74 -0.42
N ILE A 364 4.15 24.80 0.47
CA ILE A 364 5.51 24.51 0.92
C ILE A 364 5.84 23.01 0.79
N SER A 365 4.83 22.14 0.63
CA SER A 365 4.98 20.67 0.66
C SER A 365 4.10 19.91 -0.34
N MET A 366 4.53 18.70 -0.66
CA MET A 366 4.18 17.86 -1.80
C MET A 366 2.67 17.62 -2.01
N ALA A 367 2.21 17.78 -3.25
CA ALA A 367 0.86 17.36 -3.65
C ALA A 367 0.77 15.82 -3.78
N TRP A 368 -0.44 15.29 -3.69
CA TRP A 368 -0.73 13.91 -4.06
C TRP A 368 -2.11 13.79 -4.67
N ALA A 369 -2.31 12.74 -5.47
CA ALA A 369 -3.59 12.34 -6.03
C ALA A 369 -3.88 10.87 -5.70
N GLU A 370 -5.14 10.50 -5.61
CA GLU A 370 -5.53 9.09 -5.46
C GLU A 370 -6.34 8.62 -6.65
N ILE A 371 -6.01 7.44 -7.14
CA ILE A 371 -6.87 6.66 -8.04
C ILE A 371 -7.50 5.56 -7.19
N VAL A 372 -8.81 5.34 -7.37
CA VAL A 372 -9.50 4.21 -6.78
C VAL A 372 -10.11 3.34 -7.87
N ASN A 373 -10.06 2.02 -7.68
CA ASN A 373 -10.83 1.10 -8.49
C ASN A 373 -12.24 0.93 -7.90
N THR A 374 -13.24 1.65 -8.42
CA THR A 374 -14.64 1.50 -7.98
C THR A 374 -15.38 0.33 -8.64
N SER A 375 -14.71 -0.47 -9.47
CA SER A 375 -15.34 -1.64 -10.09
C SER A 375 -15.28 -2.86 -9.16
N ASP A 376 -16.12 -3.87 -9.44
CA ASP A 376 -16.12 -5.17 -8.76
C ASP A 376 -15.09 -6.15 -9.34
N LYS A 377 -14.28 -5.69 -10.31
CA LYS A 377 -13.22 -6.48 -10.94
C LYS A 377 -11.86 -5.84 -10.76
N THR A 378 -10.82 -6.66 -10.85
CA THR A 378 -9.45 -6.15 -10.93
C THR A 378 -9.25 -5.43 -12.27
N ILE A 379 -8.77 -4.19 -12.23
CA ILE A 379 -8.47 -3.38 -13.42
C ILE A 379 -6.97 -3.35 -13.69
N ASP A 380 -6.58 -3.22 -14.96
CA ASP A 380 -5.19 -3.05 -15.37
C ASP A 380 -4.91 -1.57 -15.68
N LEU A 381 -3.82 -1.03 -15.15
CA LEU A 381 -3.38 0.35 -15.40
C LEU A 381 -2.31 0.47 -16.49
N SER A 382 -1.91 -0.64 -17.13
CA SER A 382 -0.79 -0.66 -18.09
C SER A 382 -0.91 0.32 -19.25
N ASP A 383 -2.13 0.66 -19.65
CA ASP A 383 -2.43 1.61 -20.73
C ASP A 383 -3.06 2.93 -20.21
N VAL A 384 -2.99 3.17 -18.90
CA VAL A 384 -3.53 4.37 -18.26
C VAL A 384 -2.41 5.37 -17.99
N LYS A 385 -2.63 6.61 -18.39
CA LYS A 385 -1.78 7.75 -18.10
C LYS A 385 -2.44 8.66 -17.08
N PHE A 386 -1.65 9.18 -16.15
CA PHE A 386 -2.06 10.27 -15.28
C PHE A 386 -1.63 11.60 -15.90
N ILE A 387 -2.54 12.56 -15.94
CA ILE A 387 -2.30 13.90 -16.47
C ILE A 387 -2.35 14.90 -15.33
N ALA A 388 -1.33 15.74 -15.25
CA ALA A 388 -1.33 16.91 -14.38
C ALA A 388 -1.05 18.16 -15.23
N GLU A 389 -1.94 19.15 -15.16
CA GLU A 389 -1.76 20.45 -15.82
C GLU A 389 -1.51 21.56 -14.81
N ASN A 390 -0.52 22.40 -15.12
CA ASN A 390 -0.34 23.71 -14.52
C ASN A 390 -0.75 24.79 -15.53
N PHE A 391 -1.43 25.84 -15.05
CA PHE A 391 -1.80 27.03 -15.82
C PHE A 391 -0.62 27.70 -16.55
N MET A 392 0.62 27.60 -16.01
CA MET A 392 1.80 28.24 -16.60
C MET A 392 2.55 27.40 -17.64
N ASP A 393 2.52 26.07 -17.51
CA ASP A 393 3.42 25.15 -18.24
C ASP A 393 2.68 24.11 -19.11
N GLY A 394 1.35 24.09 -19.07
CA GLY A 394 0.52 23.14 -19.79
C GLY A 394 0.45 21.75 -19.13
N ALA A 395 -0.10 20.78 -19.88
CA ALA A 395 -0.38 19.43 -19.39
C ALA A 395 0.81 18.48 -19.55
N ILE A 396 1.19 17.81 -18.46
CA ILE A 396 2.20 16.75 -18.41
C ILE A 396 1.48 15.40 -18.28
N ARG A 397 1.92 14.41 -19.07
CA ARG A 397 1.40 13.04 -19.05
C ARG A 397 2.42 12.10 -18.44
N PHE A 398 1.99 11.29 -17.49
CA PHE A 398 2.80 10.28 -16.81
C PHE A 398 2.22 8.91 -17.10
N ASP A 399 3.05 7.99 -17.59
CA ASP A 399 2.67 6.58 -17.67
C ASP A 399 2.55 6.02 -16.25
N LEU A 400 1.39 5.45 -15.92
CA LEU A 400 1.26 4.71 -14.68
C LEU A 400 2.02 3.39 -14.79
N PRO A 401 2.56 2.86 -13.68
CA PRO A 401 3.19 1.56 -13.68
C PRO A 401 2.18 0.49 -14.13
N LYS A 402 2.70 -0.53 -14.81
CA LYS A 402 1.95 -1.71 -15.23
C LYS A 402 1.52 -2.51 -14.01
N ARG A 403 0.44 -2.07 -13.38
CA ARG A 403 -0.10 -2.59 -12.12
C ARG A 403 -1.57 -2.91 -12.30
N LYS A 404 -1.98 -4.00 -11.68
CA LYS A 404 -3.40 -4.34 -11.50
C LYS A 404 -3.88 -3.79 -10.16
N MET A 405 -5.09 -3.23 -10.14
CA MET A 405 -5.75 -2.76 -8.92
C MET A 405 -6.99 -3.60 -8.66
N ARG A 406 -7.11 -4.18 -7.46
CA ARG A 406 -8.28 -4.92 -6.99
C ARG A 406 -9.49 -3.99 -6.82
N PRO A 407 -10.71 -4.52 -6.74
CA PRO A 407 -11.88 -3.76 -6.32
C PRO A 407 -11.63 -2.99 -5.03
N ASN A 408 -12.05 -1.73 -4.99
CA ASN A 408 -11.88 -0.77 -3.89
C ASN A 408 -10.43 -0.46 -3.48
N GLU A 409 -9.45 -0.90 -4.26
CA GLU A 409 -8.06 -0.60 -4.00
C GLU A 409 -7.75 0.87 -4.33
N TYR A 410 -6.89 1.48 -3.52
CA TYR A 410 -6.41 2.85 -3.67
C TYR A 410 -4.97 2.85 -4.16
N LEU A 411 -4.66 3.79 -5.05
CA LEU A 411 -3.34 4.06 -5.57
C LEU A 411 -3.03 5.54 -5.41
N VAL A 412 -2.07 5.84 -4.55
CA VAL A 412 -1.58 7.18 -4.24
C VAL A 412 -0.50 7.55 -5.25
N ILE A 413 -0.67 8.67 -5.93
CA ILE A 413 0.30 9.30 -6.81
C ILE A 413 0.92 10.46 -6.04
N ARG A 414 2.23 10.39 -5.81
CA ARG A 414 3.03 11.43 -5.15
C ARG A 414 3.97 12.05 -6.19
N PHE A 415 4.17 13.36 -6.13
CA PHE A 415 5.09 14.05 -7.02
C PHE A 415 6.48 14.14 -6.39
N ARG A 416 7.54 13.77 -7.13
CA ARG A 416 8.92 13.86 -6.62
C ARG A 416 9.35 15.31 -6.46
N THR A 417 9.98 15.62 -5.33
CA THR A 417 10.62 16.91 -5.07
C THR A 417 12.08 16.90 -5.51
N PRO A 418 12.70 18.07 -5.80
CA PRO A 418 14.14 18.16 -6.07
C PRO A 418 15.06 17.71 -4.92
N TYR A 419 14.50 17.32 -3.77
CA TYR A 419 15.21 16.77 -2.61
C TYR A 419 15.06 15.25 -2.47
N TYR A 420 14.45 14.56 -3.45
CA TYR A 420 14.13 13.14 -3.35
C TYR A 420 14.61 12.42 -4.61
N GLU A 421 15.80 11.84 -4.55
CA GLU A 421 16.44 11.14 -5.67
C GLU A 421 16.35 9.59 -5.53
N GLU A 422 15.85 8.99 -6.60
CA GLU A 422 16.14 7.67 -7.18
C GLU A 422 15.80 6.32 -6.48
N ASN A 423 15.50 6.22 -5.18
CA ASN A 423 15.40 4.88 -4.54
C ASN A 423 14.09 4.50 -3.82
N ALA A 424 13.03 5.29 -3.95
CA ALA A 424 11.72 4.94 -3.38
C ALA A 424 11.24 3.58 -3.90
N GLY A 425 11.25 2.57 -3.03
CA GLY A 425 10.78 1.25 -3.40
C GLY A 425 9.26 1.22 -3.47
N GLN A 426 8.73 0.46 -4.41
CA GLN A 426 7.31 0.16 -4.51
C GLN A 426 6.97 -0.95 -3.51
N LYS A 427 6.59 -0.59 -2.28
CA LYS A 427 5.68 -1.46 -1.50
C LYS A 427 4.40 -0.67 -1.25
N GLY A 428 3.27 -1.36 -1.41
CA GLY A 428 1.97 -0.77 -1.13
C GLY A 428 1.42 0.15 -2.23
N LYS A 429 0.74 1.22 -1.80
CA LYS A 429 -0.20 1.99 -2.63
C LYS A 429 0.42 3.22 -3.30
N SER A 430 1.70 3.53 -3.12
CA SER A 430 2.30 4.78 -3.59
C SER A 430 3.11 4.66 -4.88
N ILE A 431 2.94 5.62 -5.79
CA ILE A 431 3.74 5.82 -7.00
C ILE A 431 4.33 7.20 -6.97
N PHE A 432 5.60 7.32 -7.31
CA PHE A 432 6.30 8.59 -7.43
C PHE A 432 6.46 9.00 -8.90
N ILE A 433 5.97 10.17 -9.26
CA ILE A 433 6.13 10.74 -10.60
C ILE A 433 7.11 11.91 -10.59
N ASP A 434 8.06 11.88 -11.52
CA ASP A 434 9.12 12.89 -11.69
C ASP A 434 8.51 14.24 -12.10
N SER A 435 8.32 15.17 -11.15
CA SER A 435 8.00 16.55 -11.51
C SER A 435 8.42 17.56 -10.44
N ILE A 436 9.53 18.23 -10.74
CA ILE A 436 10.07 19.38 -10.01
C ILE A 436 9.10 20.60 -10.08
N PHE A 437 8.05 20.56 -10.92
CA PHE A 437 7.36 21.76 -11.44
C PHE A 437 5.91 21.95 -11.00
N ILE A 438 5.30 21.04 -10.22
CA ILE A 438 3.93 21.24 -9.71
C ILE A 438 3.89 22.14 -8.46
N ASN A 439 5.07 22.51 -7.94
CA ASN A 439 5.21 23.38 -6.77
C ASN A 439 4.72 24.83 -6.98
N GLN A 440 4.24 25.20 -8.18
CA GLN A 440 3.75 26.56 -8.49
C GLN A 440 2.31 26.64 -9.00
N SER A 441 1.54 25.55 -8.96
CA SER A 441 0.20 25.46 -9.61
C SER A 441 -0.98 25.43 -8.63
N VAL A 442 -0.78 25.78 -7.38
CA VAL A 442 -1.49 25.18 -6.23
C VAL A 442 -2.98 25.55 -6.06
N GLY A 443 -3.58 26.27 -7.01
CA GLY A 443 -5.03 26.54 -7.05
C GLY A 443 -5.67 26.47 -8.44
N GLN A 444 -4.92 26.13 -9.50
CA GLN A 444 -5.39 26.16 -10.90
C GLN A 444 -4.89 24.96 -11.71
N GLY A 445 -5.50 24.71 -12.88
CA GLY A 445 -5.19 23.57 -13.74
C GLY A 445 -6.14 22.37 -13.58
N MET A 446 -5.67 21.19 -13.95
CA MET A 446 -6.50 19.97 -13.96
C MET A 446 -5.70 18.72 -13.60
N PHE A 447 -6.40 17.69 -13.15
CA PHE A 447 -5.90 16.32 -13.19
C PHE A 447 -6.85 15.45 -14.00
N ALA A 448 -6.29 14.46 -14.69
CA ALA A 448 -7.09 13.54 -15.47
C ALA A 448 -6.43 12.16 -15.57
N LEU A 449 -7.24 11.17 -15.90
CA LEU A 449 -6.80 9.86 -16.34
C LEU A 449 -7.09 9.74 -17.83
N GLU A 450 -6.16 9.18 -18.61
CA GLU A 450 -6.28 9.03 -20.06
C GLU A 450 -5.88 7.61 -20.47
N SER A 451 -6.63 6.99 -21.37
CA SER A 451 -6.26 5.73 -22.02
C SER A 451 -6.76 5.75 -23.46
N ASP A 452 -5.95 5.28 -24.41
CA ASP A 452 -6.24 5.34 -25.86
C ASP A 452 -6.60 6.73 -26.41
N ASN A 453 -6.08 7.80 -25.79
CA ASN A 453 -6.42 9.21 -26.06
C ASN A 453 -7.87 9.59 -25.70
N GLU A 454 -8.58 8.78 -24.91
CA GLU A 454 -9.86 9.11 -24.30
C GLU A 454 -9.68 9.43 -22.81
N LEU A 455 -10.33 10.50 -22.33
CA LEU A 455 -10.33 10.86 -20.91
C LEU A 455 -11.21 9.88 -20.12
N LEU A 456 -10.58 9.23 -19.15
CA LEU A 456 -11.18 8.24 -18.27
C LEU A 456 -11.81 8.88 -17.04
N ASP A 457 -11.20 9.91 -16.47
CA ASP A 457 -11.80 10.72 -15.40
C ASP A 457 -11.06 12.03 -15.30
N TYR A 458 -11.71 13.02 -14.70
CA TYR A 458 -11.32 14.40 -14.89
C TYR A 458 -11.72 15.28 -13.70
N VAL A 459 -10.80 16.14 -13.27
CA VAL A 459 -11.06 17.14 -12.23
C VAL A 459 -10.45 18.48 -12.59
N GLN A 460 -11.30 19.50 -12.70
CA GLN A 460 -10.91 20.87 -13.06
C GLN A 460 -10.85 21.81 -11.86
N LYS A 461 -9.73 22.53 -11.73
CA LYS A 461 -9.47 23.51 -10.67
C LYS A 461 -9.18 24.87 -11.30
N GLY A 462 -9.96 25.90 -10.96
CA GLY A 462 -9.70 27.25 -11.47
C GLY A 462 -9.71 27.35 -13.01
N GLU A 463 -8.79 28.16 -13.55
CA GLU A 463 -8.59 28.32 -15.00
C GLU A 463 -7.66 27.23 -15.56
N THR A 464 -7.90 26.85 -16.81
CA THR A 464 -7.11 25.88 -17.60
C THR A 464 -6.75 26.50 -18.94
N ASP A 465 -5.54 26.27 -19.47
CA ASP A 465 -5.06 26.89 -20.72
C ASP A 465 -5.19 25.96 -21.94
N THR A 466 -5.82 24.78 -21.78
CA THR A 466 -5.81 23.75 -22.82
C THR A 466 -7.21 23.33 -23.34
N ASN A 467 -7.28 22.99 -24.63
CA ASN A 467 -8.42 22.33 -25.29
C ASN A 467 -8.47 20.81 -25.03
N ILE A 468 -7.92 20.31 -23.91
CA ILE A 468 -7.81 18.86 -23.65
C ILE A 468 -9.16 18.25 -23.28
N ALA A 469 -10.03 19.03 -22.61
CA ALA A 469 -11.38 18.63 -22.25
C ALA A 469 -12.42 19.40 -23.09
N THR A 470 -13.52 18.72 -23.44
CA THR A 470 -14.70 19.32 -24.06
C THR A 470 -15.79 19.56 -23.01
N GLU A 471 -16.87 20.30 -23.33
CA GLU A 471 -18.05 20.40 -22.44
C GLU A 471 -18.70 19.04 -22.12
N LYS A 472 -18.35 17.98 -22.86
CA LYS A 472 -18.77 16.61 -22.56
C LYS A 472 -17.99 16.00 -21.37
N ASP A 473 -16.75 16.46 -21.15
CA ASP A 473 -15.81 15.90 -20.18
C ASP A 473 -15.81 16.67 -18.84
N TRP A 474 -16.24 17.94 -18.84
CA TRP A 474 -16.54 18.70 -17.63
C TRP A 474 -17.67 19.70 -17.88
N GLN A 475 -18.67 19.73 -16.99
CA GLN A 475 -19.84 20.58 -17.10
C GLN A 475 -19.80 21.71 -16.06
N GLY A 476 -20.16 22.93 -16.50
CA GLY A 476 -20.32 24.05 -15.60
C GLY A 476 -19.01 24.67 -15.11
N LEU A 477 -19.00 25.13 -13.86
CA LEU A 477 -17.87 25.87 -13.29
C LEU A 477 -16.84 24.90 -12.71
N SER A 478 -15.55 25.24 -12.82
CA SER A 478 -14.47 24.59 -12.07
C SER A 478 -14.70 24.66 -10.56
N ILE A 479 -14.02 23.79 -9.82
CA ILE A 479 -14.16 23.65 -8.36
C ILE A 479 -13.78 24.94 -7.60
N TYR A 480 -13.06 25.87 -8.21
CA TYR A 480 -12.64 27.14 -7.58
C TYR A 480 -12.82 28.36 -8.50
N PRO A 481 -13.39 29.48 -8.01
CA PRO A 481 -13.23 30.79 -8.64
C PRO A 481 -11.87 31.42 -8.26
N LEU A 482 -11.28 32.19 -9.18
CA LEU A 482 -10.07 33.01 -8.98
C LEU A 482 -9.99 33.62 -7.57
N GLY A 483 -9.07 33.13 -6.73
CA GLY A 483 -8.50 33.88 -5.61
C GLY A 483 -8.65 33.38 -4.16
N SER A 484 -9.15 32.18 -3.86
CA SER A 484 -9.28 31.78 -2.44
C SER A 484 -9.41 30.27 -2.19
N ILE A 485 -8.28 29.58 -1.95
CA ILE A 485 -8.25 28.45 -1.01
C ILE A 485 -7.86 29.03 0.36
N PRO A 486 -8.72 28.91 1.38
CA PRO A 486 -8.50 29.52 2.69
C PRO A 486 -7.80 28.55 3.65
N ARG A 487 -6.55 28.17 3.34
CA ARG A 487 -5.47 27.60 4.22
C ARG A 487 -4.68 26.50 3.51
N THR A 488 -3.41 26.37 3.88
CA THR A 488 -2.42 25.39 3.40
C THR A 488 -2.72 23.93 3.79
N THR A 489 -3.94 23.64 4.25
CA THR A 489 -4.34 22.38 4.93
C THR A 489 -5.68 21.83 4.44
N ASP A 490 -6.26 22.33 3.35
CA ASP A 490 -7.54 21.82 2.85
C ASP A 490 -7.32 20.66 1.85
N ILE A 491 -8.20 19.66 1.87
CA ILE A 491 -8.24 18.57 0.88
C ILE A 491 -9.47 18.69 -0.01
N LEU A 492 -9.28 18.34 -1.28
CA LEU A 492 -10.35 18.21 -2.25
C LEU A 492 -10.74 16.74 -2.35
N ILE A 493 -11.96 16.40 -1.92
CA ILE A 493 -12.49 15.04 -1.90
C ILE A 493 -13.68 14.91 -2.83
N ARG A 494 -13.86 13.72 -3.40
CA ARG A 494 -15.03 13.39 -4.22
C ARG A 494 -16.23 12.97 -3.35
N ARG A 495 -17.43 13.42 -3.72
CA ARG A 495 -18.71 13.12 -3.06
C ARG A 495 -19.41 11.93 -3.73
N GLY A 496 -19.37 10.78 -3.08
CA GLY A 496 -20.11 9.59 -3.51
C GLY A 496 -19.62 9.01 -4.86
N ASP A 497 -20.34 8.00 -5.35
CA ASP A 497 -19.91 7.19 -6.51
C ASP A 497 -20.50 7.63 -7.86
N ILE A 498 -21.31 8.70 -7.87
CA ILE A 498 -21.91 9.23 -9.09
C ILE A 498 -21.05 10.39 -9.57
N ASP A 499 -20.58 10.29 -10.81
CA ASP A 499 -19.84 11.33 -11.48
C ASP A 499 -20.77 12.17 -12.36
N HIS A 500 -21.00 13.43 -11.99
CA HIS A 500 -21.70 14.38 -12.84
C HIS A 500 -20.74 15.08 -13.81
N ASN A 501 -19.43 14.82 -13.70
CA ASN A 501 -18.34 15.53 -14.34
C ASN A 501 -18.45 17.05 -14.08
N ASP A 502 -18.80 17.46 -12.86
CA ASP A 502 -18.90 18.87 -12.50
C ASP A 502 -18.46 19.14 -11.06
N ARG A 503 -18.40 20.43 -10.67
CA ARG A 503 -17.96 20.82 -9.31
C ARG A 503 -18.80 20.25 -8.17
N SER A 504 -20.03 19.78 -8.42
CA SER A 504 -20.91 19.23 -7.38
C SER A 504 -20.45 17.85 -6.90
N ASP A 505 -19.61 17.19 -7.70
CA ASP A 505 -18.95 15.93 -7.34
C ASP A 505 -17.85 16.12 -6.30
N TRP A 506 -17.53 17.35 -5.92
CA TRP A 506 -16.35 17.65 -5.12
C TRP A 506 -16.67 18.52 -3.91
N GLU A 507 -15.94 18.27 -2.83
CA GLU A 507 -16.01 19.04 -1.59
C GLU A 507 -14.61 19.38 -1.09
N VAL A 508 -14.48 20.59 -0.56
CA VAL A 508 -13.29 21.04 0.16
C VAL A 508 -13.51 20.79 1.64
N LYS A 509 -12.61 20.04 2.27
CA LYS A 509 -12.61 19.78 3.72
C LYS A 509 -11.33 20.28 4.36
N PRO A 510 -11.39 20.87 5.57
CA PRO A 510 -10.20 21.02 6.41
C PRO A 510 -9.60 19.63 6.68
N LEU A 511 -8.28 19.50 6.54
CA LEU A 511 -7.58 18.26 6.87
C LEU A 511 -7.35 18.18 8.38
N THR A 512 -8.34 17.74 9.13
CA THR A 512 -8.12 17.40 10.55
C THR A 512 -7.48 16.01 10.68
N TYR A 513 -7.93 15.03 9.87
CA TYR A 513 -7.35 13.69 9.82
C TYR A 513 -7.12 13.26 8.37
N SER A 514 -5.91 12.77 8.06
CA SER A 514 -5.58 12.30 6.71
C SER A 514 -5.97 10.84 6.51
N THR A 515 -6.74 10.61 5.45
CA THR A 515 -7.26 9.30 5.01
C THR A 515 -6.52 8.75 3.79
N VAL A 516 -5.26 9.15 3.57
CA VAL A 516 -4.50 8.80 2.37
C VAL A 516 -4.35 7.28 2.20
N GLY A 517 -4.46 6.80 0.97
CA GLY A 517 -4.42 5.39 0.60
C GLY A 517 -5.67 4.60 1.01
N GLY A 518 -6.73 5.26 1.49
CA GLY A 518 -7.94 4.61 1.99
C GLY A 518 -9.21 5.45 1.82
N PRO A 519 -10.37 4.91 2.24
CA PRO A 519 -11.63 5.63 2.18
C PRO A 519 -11.65 6.88 3.07
N ASN A 520 -12.35 7.92 2.61
CA ASN A 520 -12.64 9.12 3.37
C ASN A 520 -13.79 8.85 4.37
N ASP A 521 -13.47 8.23 5.50
CA ASP A 521 -14.42 7.66 6.47
C ASP A 521 -14.51 8.39 7.82
N VAL A 522 -13.83 9.54 7.96
CA VAL A 522 -13.92 10.42 9.12
C VAL A 522 -14.92 11.55 8.87
N PHE A 523 -16.00 11.56 9.64
CA PHE A 523 -17.10 12.53 9.49
C PHE A 523 -17.24 13.51 10.66
N ASP A 524 -16.56 13.22 11.77
CA ASP A 524 -16.50 13.99 13.01
C ASP A 524 -15.02 14.13 13.39
N ASP A 525 -14.58 15.34 13.71
CA ASP A 525 -13.20 15.66 14.04
C ASP A 525 -12.96 15.81 15.54
N THR A 526 -13.90 15.33 16.36
CA THR A 526 -13.73 15.25 17.81
C THR A 526 -12.65 14.23 18.18
N ASP A 527 -11.74 14.64 19.07
CA ASP A 527 -10.73 13.82 19.72
C ASP A 527 -10.69 14.30 21.18
N THR A 528 -11.19 13.46 22.09
CA THR A 528 -11.48 13.87 23.47
C THR A 528 -10.26 13.77 24.39
N ASP A 529 -9.33 12.89 24.06
CA ASP A 529 -8.10 12.58 24.80
C ASP A 529 -6.84 13.22 24.18
N ASN A 530 -6.96 13.85 23.02
CA ASN A 530 -5.91 14.58 22.31
C ASN A 530 -4.73 13.66 21.98
N ASP A 531 -5.03 12.50 21.40
CA ASP A 531 -4.02 11.52 21.02
C ASP A 531 -3.80 11.45 19.49
N GLY A 532 -4.59 12.21 18.74
CA GLY A 532 -4.49 12.28 17.30
C GLY A 532 -5.31 11.25 16.55
N ILE A 533 -6.20 10.54 17.22
CA ILE A 533 -7.15 9.60 16.63
C ILE A 533 -8.57 10.15 16.86
N PRO A 534 -9.41 10.27 15.81
CA PRO A 534 -10.76 10.77 16.02
C PRO A 534 -11.57 9.75 16.83
N ASP A 535 -12.39 10.25 17.77
CA ASP A 535 -13.33 9.50 18.61
C ASP A 535 -14.16 8.47 17.81
N SER A 536 -14.46 8.79 16.54
CA SER A 536 -15.21 7.91 15.65
C SER A 536 -14.43 6.66 15.24
N ALA A 537 -13.11 6.74 15.08
CA ALA A 537 -12.24 5.62 14.69
C ALA A 537 -11.84 4.72 15.89
N GLU A 538 -11.98 5.23 17.11
CA GLU A 538 -11.73 4.52 18.35
C GLU A 538 -12.95 3.75 18.89
N ARG A 539 -14.05 3.73 18.15
CA ARG A 539 -15.26 2.97 18.51
C ARG A 539 -15.36 1.72 17.65
N GLN A 540 -16.03 0.71 18.20
CA GLN A 540 -16.31 -0.52 17.46
C GLN A 540 -17.06 -0.21 16.14
N GLY A 541 -16.53 -0.69 15.02
CA GLY A 541 -17.06 -0.44 13.68
C GLY A 541 -16.62 0.88 13.04
N GLY A 542 -15.87 1.71 13.78
CA GLY A 542 -15.23 2.92 13.26
C GLY A 542 -13.93 2.60 12.52
N SER A 543 -13.53 3.52 11.65
CA SER A 543 -12.25 3.44 10.96
C SER A 543 -11.70 4.83 10.61
N LEU A 544 -10.38 4.87 10.39
CA LEU A 544 -9.67 5.99 9.79
C LEU A 544 -8.85 5.42 8.62
N ALA A 545 -9.11 5.91 7.41
CA ALA A 545 -8.54 5.37 6.17
C ALA A 545 -8.85 3.87 5.97
N GLY A 546 -9.98 3.40 6.49
CA GLY A 546 -10.36 1.99 6.49
C GLY A 546 -9.63 1.11 7.52
N ILE A 547 -8.80 1.70 8.41
CA ILE A 547 -8.16 0.99 9.53
C ILE A 547 -9.02 1.14 10.78
N SER A 548 -9.39 0.01 11.40
CA SER A 548 -10.10 -0.03 12.69
C SER A 548 -9.10 0.08 13.85
N TYR A 549 -8.86 1.31 14.35
CA TYR A 549 -7.96 1.55 15.48
C TYR A 549 -8.51 0.97 16.79
N TYR A 550 -9.84 0.88 16.93
CA TYR A 550 -10.46 0.15 18.03
C TYR A 550 -9.98 -1.32 18.11
N ASP A 551 -9.87 -2.00 16.97
CA ASP A 551 -9.39 -3.38 16.91
C ASP A 551 -7.88 -3.49 17.15
N LEU A 552 -7.12 -2.41 16.87
CA LEU A 552 -5.70 -2.31 17.19
C LEU A 552 -5.44 -1.98 18.67
N GLY A 553 -6.45 -1.48 19.39
CA GLY A 553 -6.40 -1.27 20.85
C GLY A 553 -6.83 0.12 21.32
N ALA A 554 -7.11 1.05 20.41
CA ALA A 554 -7.46 2.44 20.75
C ALA A 554 -8.81 2.56 21.46
N ARG A 555 -8.99 3.50 22.38
CA ARG A 555 -10.23 3.66 23.15
C ARG A 555 -10.51 5.14 23.46
N VAL A 556 -11.71 5.60 23.07
CA VAL A 556 -12.24 6.92 23.46
C VAL A 556 -11.98 7.27 24.93
N GLY A 557 -11.24 8.37 25.14
CA GLY A 557 -10.89 8.91 26.45
C GLY A 557 -9.64 8.27 27.09
N GLN A 558 -8.90 7.46 26.35
CA GLN A 558 -7.60 6.91 26.68
C GLN A 558 -6.58 7.35 25.63
N ARG A 559 -5.59 8.14 26.05
CA ARG A 559 -4.48 8.51 25.16
C ARG A 559 -3.74 7.27 24.66
N ASP A 560 -3.74 7.06 23.35
CA ASP A 560 -3.08 5.96 22.68
C ASP A 560 -1.90 6.45 21.81
N LEU A 561 -0.84 5.65 21.73
CA LEU A 561 0.36 5.99 20.94
C LEU A 561 0.80 4.77 20.14
N PHE A 562 0.74 4.85 18.81
CA PHE A 562 1.05 3.74 17.92
C PHE A 562 2.46 3.87 17.33
N ILE A 563 3.22 2.77 17.37
CA ILE A 563 4.61 2.75 16.87
C ILE A 563 4.83 1.49 16.06
N GLU A 564 5.13 1.65 14.77
CA GLU A 564 5.57 0.58 13.89
C GLU A 564 7.09 0.46 13.93
N ILE A 565 7.60 -0.75 14.13
CA ILE A 565 9.01 -1.03 14.32
C ILE A 565 9.50 -1.99 13.24
N ASP A 566 10.33 -1.45 12.36
CA ASP A 566 11.13 -2.22 11.42
C ASP A 566 12.56 -2.38 11.95
N TRP A 567 13.22 -3.48 11.56
CA TRP A 567 14.58 -3.74 12.01
C TRP A 567 15.45 -4.39 10.95
N MET A 568 16.70 -3.94 10.84
CA MET A 568 17.63 -4.48 9.86
C MET A 568 18.04 -5.92 10.18
N LYS A 569 17.92 -6.81 9.19
CA LYS A 569 18.41 -8.20 9.27
C LYS A 569 19.87 -8.27 9.71
N SER A 570 20.16 -8.84 10.87
CA SER A 570 21.52 -9.00 11.38
C SER A 570 21.62 -10.09 12.45
N ASP A 571 22.83 -10.59 12.66
CA ASP A 571 23.18 -11.44 13.81
C ASP A 571 23.50 -10.60 15.07
N ASP A 572 23.63 -9.28 14.95
CA ASP A 572 23.81 -8.38 16.09
C ASP A 572 22.47 -8.24 16.85
N PRO A 573 22.39 -8.67 18.12
CA PRO A 573 21.17 -8.58 18.91
C PRO A 573 20.68 -7.14 19.17
N MET A 574 21.53 -6.12 18.98
CA MET A 574 21.10 -4.72 19.08
C MET A 574 20.29 -4.25 17.86
N LEU A 575 20.36 -4.99 16.75
CA LEU A 575 19.63 -4.73 15.51
C LEU A 575 18.30 -5.47 15.42
N SER A 576 17.80 -5.96 16.54
CA SER A 576 16.47 -6.54 16.66
C SER A 576 15.76 -5.95 17.87
N PRO A 577 14.45 -5.69 17.79
CA PRO A 577 13.67 -5.26 18.94
C PRO A 577 13.81 -6.28 20.06
N MET A 578 13.94 -5.81 21.30
CA MET A 578 13.95 -6.69 22.47
C MET A 578 12.66 -6.51 23.26
N TYR A 579 11.90 -7.60 23.42
CA TYR A 579 10.67 -7.63 24.23
C TYR A 579 10.76 -6.87 25.57
N PRO A 580 11.77 -7.13 26.45
CA PRO A 580 11.87 -6.41 27.72
C PRO A 580 12.16 -4.91 27.58
N SER A 581 12.76 -4.47 26.47
CA SER A 581 12.98 -3.04 26.19
C SER A 581 11.66 -2.35 25.88
N LEU A 582 10.86 -2.93 24.98
CA LEU A 582 9.54 -2.41 24.61
C LEU A 582 8.58 -2.38 25.81
N LYS A 583 8.52 -3.45 26.61
CA LYS A 583 7.69 -3.45 27.85
C LYS A 583 8.12 -2.38 28.84
N LYS A 584 9.39 -2.02 28.87
CA LYS A 584 9.89 -0.98 29.76
C LYS A 584 9.41 0.41 29.31
N VAL A 585 9.45 0.69 28.00
CA VAL A 585 8.87 1.93 27.43
C VAL A 585 7.35 1.96 27.66
N GLN A 586 6.61 0.88 27.37
CA GLN A 586 5.16 0.83 27.64
C GLN A 586 4.82 1.17 29.09
N ARG A 587 5.61 0.67 30.06
CA ARG A 587 5.37 0.93 31.49
C ARG A 587 5.60 2.41 31.86
N ALA A 588 6.61 3.06 31.29
CA ALA A 588 6.89 4.47 31.55
C ALA A 588 5.68 5.34 31.13
N PHE A 589 5.16 5.13 29.91
CA PHE A 589 3.97 5.83 29.41
C PHE A 589 2.68 5.42 30.13
N ALA A 590 2.50 4.14 30.45
CA ALA A 590 1.32 3.67 31.17
C ALA A 590 1.19 4.30 32.56
N ASN A 591 2.33 4.61 33.22
CA ASN A 591 2.32 5.35 34.49
C ASN A 591 1.78 6.78 34.35
N GLN A 592 1.75 7.33 33.13
CA GLN A 592 1.21 8.64 32.78
C GLN A 592 -0.18 8.54 32.12
N GLY A 593 -0.79 7.35 32.13
CA GLY A 593 -2.09 7.11 31.51
C GLY A 593 -2.07 7.19 29.99
N ILE A 594 -0.94 6.87 29.35
CA ILE A 594 -0.80 6.75 27.90
C ILE A 594 -0.55 5.28 27.56
N SER A 595 -1.34 4.72 26.66
CA SER A 595 -1.19 3.34 26.22
C SER A 595 -0.41 3.27 24.91
N VAL A 596 0.78 2.67 24.98
CA VAL A 596 1.67 2.54 23.81
C VAL A 596 1.43 1.19 23.12
N HIS A 597 1.13 1.24 21.84
CA HIS A 597 0.86 0.09 20.96
C HIS A 597 2.04 -0.10 20.01
N PHE A 598 2.92 -1.05 20.33
CA PHE A 598 4.04 -1.42 19.46
C PHE A 598 3.59 -2.43 18.39
N ASP A 599 4.14 -2.31 17.18
CA ASP A 599 4.01 -3.28 16.12
C ASP A 599 5.40 -3.71 15.62
N THR A 600 5.71 -4.99 15.79
CA THR A 600 6.94 -5.65 15.35
C THR A 600 6.61 -6.81 14.41
N GLY A 601 5.39 -6.81 13.86
CA GLY A 601 4.81 -7.92 13.15
C GLY A 601 4.89 -9.20 13.96
N ASN A 602 5.43 -10.26 13.35
CA ASN A 602 5.43 -11.59 13.97
C ASN A 602 6.58 -11.86 14.94
N LEU A 603 7.47 -10.89 15.18
CA LEU A 603 8.68 -11.12 15.98
C LEU A 603 8.36 -11.70 17.37
N PHE A 604 7.25 -11.28 17.98
CA PHE A 604 6.80 -11.75 19.29
C PHE A 604 5.44 -12.48 19.26
N GLY A 605 5.09 -13.07 18.11
CA GLY A 605 3.85 -13.82 17.92
C GLY A 605 2.63 -12.90 17.87
N SER A 606 1.72 -13.03 18.84
CA SER A 606 0.51 -12.19 18.93
C SER A 606 0.72 -10.92 19.75
N GLU A 607 1.76 -10.84 20.58
CA GLU A 607 2.11 -9.57 21.23
C GLU A 607 2.88 -8.71 20.23
N PHE A 608 2.55 -7.41 20.21
CA PHE A 608 3.16 -6.43 19.32
C PHE A 608 3.01 -6.78 17.83
N ASN A 609 1.81 -7.21 17.45
CA ASN A 609 1.49 -7.58 16.08
C ASN A 609 0.18 -6.91 15.68
N LEU A 610 0.31 -5.78 14.96
CA LEU A 610 -0.77 -4.94 14.48
C LEU A 610 -0.80 -4.91 12.94
N ALA A 611 -0.30 -5.98 12.32
CA ALA A 611 -0.26 -6.22 10.88
C ALA A 611 0.67 -5.31 10.05
N GLY A 612 1.66 -4.67 10.69
CA GLY A 612 2.82 -4.02 10.08
C GLY A 612 4.11 -4.54 10.71
N GLY A 613 5.21 -3.80 10.59
CA GLY A 613 6.50 -4.10 11.24
C GLY A 613 7.17 -5.39 10.75
N GLU A 614 8.41 -5.29 10.27
CA GLU A 614 9.15 -6.46 9.76
C GLU A 614 10.68 -6.38 9.82
N GLU A 615 11.31 -7.53 9.55
CA GLU A 615 12.74 -7.60 9.31
C GLU A 615 13.04 -7.07 7.90
N VAL A 616 13.73 -5.94 7.83
CA VAL A 616 14.04 -5.24 6.57
C VAL A 616 15.49 -5.53 6.10
N PRO A 617 15.80 -5.31 4.81
CA PRO A 617 17.14 -5.50 4.28
C PRO A 617 18.20 -4.70 5.07
N PHE A 618 19.36 -5.32 5.29
CA PHE A 618 20.46 -4.66 5.98
C PHE A 618 21.09 -3.57 5.11
N ARG A 619 21.29 -2.38 5.68
CA ARG A 619 22.18 -1.35 5.14
C ARG A 619 23.16 -0.94 6.23
N ARG A 620 24.42 -0.78 5.83
CA ARG A 620 25.49 -0.50 6.80
C ARG A 620 25.31 0.85 7.48
N ARG A 621 24.83 1.88 6.77
CA ARG A 621 24.64 3.23 7.27
C ARG A 621 23.23 3.74 6.98
N ILE A 622 22.65 4.43 7.96
CA ILE A 622 21.36 5.13 7.86
C ILE A 622 21.57 6.63 8.07
N ASN A 623 20.68 7.46 7.52
CA ASN A 623 20.59 8.89 7.78
C ASN A 623 19.14 9.39 7.62
N MET A 624 18.92 10.67 7.96
CA MET A 624 17.72 11.44 7.62
C MET A 624 18.00 12.46 6.50
N ASP A 625 19.13 12.32 5.80
CA ASP A 625 19.54 13.25 4.74
C ASP A 625 18.80 12.92 3.44
N LEU A 626 18.20 13.95 2.87
CA LEU A 626 17.33 13.88 1.68
C LEU A 626 18.12 13.54 0.40
N ASN A 627 19.40 13.90 0.40
CA ASN A 627 20.36 13.56 -0.64
C ASN A 627 21.43 12.62 -0.05
N PRO A 628 21.09 11.35 0.22
CA PRO A 628 22.09 10.41 0.70
C PRO A 628 23.17 10.25 -0.36
N SER A 629 24.43 10.12 0.04
CA SER A 629 25.46 9.67 -0.89
C SER A 629 25.12 8.26 -1.39
N ASP A 630 25.53 7.87 -2.61
CA ASP A 630 25.24 6.57 -3.28
C ASP A 630 25.40 5.29 -2.42
N HIS A 631 26.01 5.39 -1.23
CA HIS A 631 26.32 4.28 -0.33
C HIS A 631 25.49 4.28 0.97
N ASP A 632 24.69 5.31 1.24
CA ASP A 632 23.90 5.45 2.47
C ASP A 632 22.43 5.09 2.24
N ALA A 633 21.74 4.56 3.26
CA ALA A 633 20.29 4.40 3.24
C ALA A 633 19.62 5.57 3.98
N ASN A 634 18.37 5.86 3.63
CA ASN A 634 17.56 6.90 4.26
C ASN A 634 16.32 6.25 4.92
N ILE A 635 15.94 6.69 6.13
CA ILE A 635 14.75 6.19 6.84
C ILE A 635 13.46 6.34 6.03
N TYR A 636 13.28 7.42 5.28
CA TYR A 636 12.08 7.63 4.46
C TYR A 636 11.94 6.59 3.35
N GLU A 637 13.06 6.10 2.79
CA GLU A 637 13.06 4.99 1.82
C GLU A 637 12.51 3.71 2.44
N TYR A 638 12.83 3.45 3.71
CA TYR A 638 12.31 2.30 4.44
C TYR A 638 10.84 2.51 4.78
N LYS A 639 10.45 3.66 5.33
CA LYS A 639 9.04 3.95 5.64
C LYS A 639 8.17 3.80 4.39
N ASP A 640 8.53 4.43 3.28
CA ASP A 640 7.78 4.33 2.02
C ASP A 640 7.73 2.90 1.48
N ARG A 641 8.77 2.08 1.76
CA ARG A 641 8.84 0.69 1.32
C ARG A 641 8.26 -0.31 2.32
N PHE A 642 8.04 0.01 3.58
CA PHE A 642 7.70 -1.03 4.57
C PHE A 642 6.46 -0.70 5.39
N MET A 643 6.07 0.58 5.47
CA MET A 643 4.87 1.05 6.16
C MET A 643 3.70 1.22 5.17
N ASP A 644 2.51 0.76 5.56
CA ASP A 644 1.28 1.11 4.84
C ASP A 644 1.02 2.62 5.00
N ILE A 645 0.91 3.34 3.87
CA ILE A 645 0.68 4.78 3.86
C ILE A 645 -0.55 5.21 4.65
N ARG A 646 -1.56 4.35 4.79
CA ARG A 646 -2.77 4.61 5.62
C ARG A 646 -2.46 4.78 7.11
N ARG A 647 -1.31 4.29 7.57
CA ARG A 647 -0.88 4.36 8.98
C ARG A 647 -0.13 5.65 9.29
N SER A 648 0.34 6.37 8.27
CA SER A 648 1.26 7.51 8.43
C SER A 648 0.70 8.71 9.23
N SER A 649 -0.63 8.80 9.36
CA SER A 649 -1.29 9.84 10.15
C SER A 649 -1.40 9.54 11.64
N VAL A 650 -1.14 8.31 12.09
CA VAL A 650 -1.29 7.87 13.49
C VAL A 650 -0.05 7.18 14.04
N PHE A 651 0.64 6.39 13.22
CA PHE A 651 1.82 5.65 13.65
C PHE A 651 3.08 6.52 13.59
N HIS A 652 3.89 6.43 14.64
CA HIS A 652 5.31 6.74 14.56
C HIS A 652 6.06 5.56 13.93
N TYR A 653 7.03 5.86 13.07
CA TYR A 653 7.86 4.87 12.41
C TYR A 653 9.25 4.83 13.08
N LEU A 654 9.58 3.68 13.65
CA LEU A 654 10.87 3.38 14.24
C LEU A 654 11.64 2.39 13.36
N LEU A 655 12.82 2.79 12.90
CA LEU A 655 13.78 1.86 12.30
C LEU A 655 14.92 1.52 13.27
N ILE A 656 15.08 0.26 13.63
CA ILE A 656 16.30 -0.22 14.31
C ILE A 656 17.36 -0.53 13.24
N ALA A 657 18.38 0.32 13.16
CA ALA A 657 19.39 0.37 12.12
C ALA A 657 20.82 0.19 12.66
N ASN A 658 21.80 0.01 11.77
CA ASN A 658 23.19 -0.30 12.15
C ASN A 658 23.94 0.89 12.78
N THR A 659 24.34 1.89 11.98
CA THR A 659 25.15 3.05 12.44
C THR A 659 24.85 4.29 11.61
N GLU A 660 25.09 5.48 12.17
CA GLU A 660 25.04 6.77 11.45
C GLU A 660 26.38 7.16 10.82
N ASP A 661 27.49 6.61 11.30
CA ASP A 661 28.83 6.84 10.75
C ASP A 661 29.58 5.51 10.63
N ILE A 662 30.07 5.25 9.42
CA ILE A 662 30.84 4.04 9.08
C ILE A 662 32.29 4.08 9.58
N ASN A 663 32.80 5.26 9.93
CA ASN A 663 34.19 5.49 10.34
C ASN A 663 34.34 5.64 11.86
N GLN A 664 33.22 5.81 12.59
CA GLN A 664 33.21 5.98 14.04
C GLN A 664 32.42 4.85 14.69
N ARG A 665 33.08 4.07 15.55
CA ARG A 665 32.39 3.13 16.45
C ARG A 665 31.61 3.95 17.48
N ASN A 666 30.36 3.57 17.76
CA ASN A 666 29.44 4.31 18.65
C ASN A 666 29.14 5.74 18.16
N SER A 667 28.83 5.88 16.87
CA SER A 667 28.67 7.19 16.18
C SER A 667 27.49 8.03 16.67
N GLY A 668 26.45 7.39 17.19
CA GLY A 668 25.21 7.99 17.73
C GLY A 668 24.25 6.87 18.11
N SER A 669 23.42 7.05 19.15
CA SER A 669 22.49 6.00 19.58
C SER A 669 21.21 5.95 18.77
N GLY A 670 20.83 7.07 18.15
CA GLY A 670 19.64 7.23 17.33
C GLY A 670 19.56 8.64 16.79
N ARG A 671 18.49 8.93 16.05
CA ARG A 671 18.09 10.28 15.63
C ARG A 671 16.60 10.30 15.38
N ALA A 672 15.99 11.48 15.54
CA ALA A 672 14.57 11.69 15.36
C ALA A 672 14.26 13.05 14.70
N GLU A 673 13.09 13.13 14.10
CA GLU A 673 12.42 14.40 13.88
C GLU A 673 12.07 15.08 15.22
N ILE A 674 12.12 16.41 15.27
CA ILE A 674 11.57 17.17 16.40
C ILE A 674 10.15 17.59 16.04
N GLY A 675 9.16 17.08 16.79
CA GLY A 675 7.75 17.25 16.43
C GLY A 675 7.48 16.54 15.11
N GLY A 676 7.35 15.23 15.14
CA GLY A 676 7.28 14.41 13.93
C GLY A 676 6.90 12.98 14.23
N ASN A 677 7.05 12.11 13.25
CA ASN A 677 6.72 10.70 13.41
C ASN A 677 7.85 9.72 13.04
N ASP A 678 8.99 10.21 12.58
CA ASP A 678 10.08 9.36 12.09
C ASP A 678 11.32 9.40 12.98
N PHE A 679 11.80 8.22 13.38
CA PHE A 679 13.00 8.08 14.18
C PHE A 679 13.71 6.75 13.96
N TYR A 680 15.01 6.71 14.22
CA TYR A 680 15.78 5.46 14.18
C TYR A 680 16.67 5.29 15.41
N VAL A 681 17.01 4.03 15.68
CA VAL A 681 17.95 3.63 16.73
C VAL A 681 19.15 2.92 16.08
N THR A 682 20.36 3.40 16.33
CA THR A 682 21.62 2.98 15.68
C THR A 682 22.62 2.38 16.66
N LEU A 683 22.19 1.32 17.34
CA LEU A 683 22.99 0.65 18.37
C LEU A 683 23.84 -0.53 17.81
N GLY A 684 23.94 -0.66 16.49
CA GLY A 684 24.76 -1.67 15.83
C GLY A 684 26.25 -1.38 15.95
N GLU A 685 27.06 -2.43 16.02
CA GLU A 685 28.53 -2.34 16.20
C GLU A 685 28.98 -1.66 17.51
N TRP A 686 28.07 -1.34 18.43
CA TRP A 686 28.44 -0.86 19.75
C TRP A 686 29.14 -1.99 20.53
N THR A 687 30.46 -1.90 20.68
CA THR A 687 31.25 -2.98 21.27
C THR A 687 31.03 -3.08 22.77
N TRP A 688 30.52 -4.22 23.22
CA TRP A 688 30.23 -4.53 24.63
C TRP A 688 31.19 -5.56 25.24
N ASP A 689 32.25 -5.90 24.49
CA ASP A 689 33.13 -7.06 24.72
C ASP A 689 34.06 -6.93 25.93
N GLU A 690 34.17 -5.73 26.52
CA GLU A 690 35.01 -5.51 27.71
C GLU A 690 34.42 -6.11 29.00
N LEU A 691 33.17 -6.61 28.95
CA LEU A 691 32.51 -7.24 30.10
C LEU A 691 32.32 -8.74 29.90
N HIS A 692 33.16 -9.52 30.57
CA HIS A 692 33.05 -10.99 30.59
C HIS A 692 31.75 -11.52 31.24
N ASP A 693 30.96 -10.67 31.91
CA ASP A 693 29.68 -11.04 32.52
C ASP A 693 28.52 -10.94 31.50
N ALA A 694 28.06 -12.10 31.03
CA ALA A 694 26.96 -12.21 30.07
C ALA A 694 25.62 -11.62 30.59
N LYS A 695 25.35 -11.69 31.89
CA LYS A 695 24.12 -11.12 32.47
C LYS A 695 24.17 -9.60 32.41
N LYS A 696 25.29 -9.00 32.83
CA LYS A 696 25.47 -7.54 32.76
C LYS A 696 25.44 -7.01 31.34
N ARG A 697 26.03 -7.74 30.38
CA ARG A 697 25.93 -7.39 28.95
C ARG A 697 24.47 -7.37 28.49
N LYS A 698 23.71 -8.44 28.75
CA LYS A 698 22.28 -8.52 28.38
C LYS A 698 21.45 -7.42 29.04
N ASN A 699 21.65 -7.18 30.34
CA ASN A 699 20.97 -6.10 31.06
C ASN A 699 21.20 -4.75 30.38
N ARG A 700 22.44 -4.49 29.99
CA ARG A 700 22.79 -3.23 29.34
C ARG A 700 22.21 -3.09 27.94
N GLN A 701 22.17 -4.16 27.16
CA GLN A 701 21.49 -4.15 25.86
C GLN A 701 20.02 -3.75 26.01
N ILE A 702 19.32 -4.37 26.96
CA ILE A 702 17.91 -4.06 27.27
C ILE A 702 17.75 -2.60 27.71
N ASN A 703 18.55 -2.16 28.68
CA ASN A 703 18.41 -0.85 29.30
C ASN A 703 18.74 0.28 28.31
N VAL A 704 19.82 0.13 27.53
CA VAL A 704 20.23 1.13 26.54
C VAL A 704 19.24 1.18 25.38
N GLN A 705 18.79 0.03 24.84
CA GLN A 705 17.79 0.03 23.77
C GLN A 705 16.48 0.69 24.24
N ALA A 706 15.99 0.39 25.44
CA ALA A 706 14.79 1.03 25.98
C ALA A 706 14.95 2.54 26.19
N ALA A 707 16.08 2.96 26.75
CA ALA A 707 16.37 4.38 26.95
C ALA A 707 16.46 5.15 25.64
N THR A 708 17.16 4.59 24.65
CA THR A 708 17.30 5.23 23.34
C THR A 708 15.96 5.29 22.61
N ILE A 709 15.17 4.21 22.58
CA ILE A 709 13.82 4.25 21.98
C ILE A 709 12.98 5.37 22.61
N MET A 710 12.97 5.47 23.95
CA MET A 710 12.20 6.51 24.64
C MET A 710 12.77 7.92 24.43
N HIS A 711 14.09 8.06 24.30
CA HIS A 711 14.73 9.35 24.00
C HIS A 711 14.35 9.85 22.61
N GLU A 712 14.56 9.02 21.58
CA GLU A 712 14.24 9.40 20.20
C GLU A 712 12.73 9.63 20.00
N LEU A 713 11.88 8.81 20.64
CA LEU A 713 10.44 9.06 20.67
C LEU A 713 10.11 10.41 21.33
N GLY A 714 10.86 10.83 22.34
CA GLY A 714 10.64 12.11 23.01
C GLY A 714 10.83 13.30 22.07
N HIS A 715 11.77 13.22 21.12
CA HIS A 715 11.92 14.23 20.07
C HIS A 715 10.72 14.28 19.13
N ASN A 716 10.20 13.12 18.70
CA ASN A 716 8.96 13.06 17.93
C ASN A 716 7.78 13.71 18.68
N LEU A 717 7.76 13.57 20.01
CA LEU A 717 6.79 14.21 20.91
C LEU A 717 7.13 15.67 21.26
N ASN A 718 8.02 16.30 20.49
CA ASN A 718 8.46 17.70 20.57
C ASN A 718 9.32 18.08 21.80
N LEU A 719 9.98 17.10 22.45
CA LEU A 719 10.94 17.37 23.51
C LEU A 719 12.34 17.62 22.96
N ARG A 720 13.09 18.49 23.64
CA ARG A 720 14.52 18.75 23.40
C ARG A 720 15.35 18.22 24.56
N HIS A 721 16.68 18.22 24.41
CA HIS A 721 17.58 17.67 25.42
C HIS A 721 17.53 18.34 26.80
N GLY A 722 16.97 19.55 26.89
CA GLY A 722 16.69 20.29 28.11
C GLY A 722 15.19 20.52 28.35
N GLY A 723 14.32 19.77 27.68
CA GLY A 723 12.86 19.90 27.72
C GLY A 723 12.38 20.81 26.61
N PHE A 724 12.46 22.12 26.84
CA PHE A 724 12.08 23.18 25.88
C PHE A 724 13.28 23.83 25.17
N GLU A 725 14.50 23.39 25.46
CA GLU A 725 15.75 23.97 24.97
C GLU A 725 16.77 22.87 24.63
N ASN A 726 17.76 23.18 23.78
CA ASN A 726 18.82 22.23 23.40
C ASN A 726 19.96 22.11 24.45
N ARG A 727 19.73 22.62 25.66
CA ARG A 727 20.74 22.64 26.73
C ARG A 727 20.78 21.30 27.47
N ASN A 728 21.92 20.62 27.36
CA ASN A 728 22.17 19.28 27.87
C ASN A 728 22.76 19.28 29.29
N TYR A 729 22.94 18.08 29.86
CA TYR A 729 23.67 17.80 31.10
C TYR A 729 23.21 18.54 32.36
N LYS A 730 21.99 19.10 32.36
CA LYS A 730 21.40 19.77 33.52
C LYS A 730 21.09 18.75 34.63
N PRO A 731 21.80 18.70 35.77
CA PRO A 731 21.56 17.66 36.78
C PRO A 731 20.19 17.75 37.46
N ASN A 732 19.52 18.91 37.41
CA ASN A 732 18.15 19.08 37.91
C ASN A 732 17.07 18.82 36.86
N TYR A 733 17.42 18.50 35.61
CA TYR A 733 16.45 18.13 34.57
C TYR A 733 16.39 16.60 34.45
N TYR A 734 15.51 16.00 35.25
CA TYR A 734 15.40 14.56 35.44
C TYR A 734 14.57 13.92 34.32
N SER A 735 15.18 13.81 33.14
CA SER A 735 14.53 13.27 31.95
C SER A 735 15.50 12.39 31.16
N ILE A 736 15.00 11.33 30.52
CA ILE A 736 15.80 10.52 29.60
C ILE A 736 16.28 11.33 28.40
N MET A 737 15.64 12.46 28.09
CA MET A 737 16.07 13.44 27.07
C MET A 737 17.42 14.08 27.39
N ASN A 738 17.86 14.04 28.64
CA ASN A 738 19.14 14.58 29.07
C ASN A 738 20.23 13.53 28.93
N TYR A 739 21.31 13.85 28.20
CA TYR A 739 22.45 12.95 28.00
C TYR A 739 23.13 12.49 29.30
N LEU A 740 22.97 13.23 30.39
CA LEU A 740 23.42 12.78 31.71
C LEU A 740 22.77 11.44 32.13
N TYR A 741 21.51 11.23 31.72
CA TYR A 741 20.68 10.10 32.13
C TYR A 741 20.44 9.06 31.04
N GLN A 742 20.34 9.45 29.76
CA GLN A 742 19.96 8.57 28.63
C GLN A 742 20.60 7.16 28.72
N ILE A 743 21.93 7.07 28.64
CA ILE A 743 22.64 5.77 28.67
C ILE A 743 23.12 5.34 30.07
N ASN A 744 22.94 6.19 31.08
CA ASN A 744 23.36 5.95 32.45
C ASN A 744 22.19 5.54 33.37
N GLY A 745 20.95 5.62 32.87
CA GLY A 745 19.72 5.47 33.66
C GLY A 745 19.51 6.66 34.58
N MET A 746 18.35 6.73 35.21
CA MET A 746 18.06 7.80 36.17
C MET A 746 18.30 7.32 37.62
N PRO A 747 18.86 8.17 38.51
CA PRO A 747 19.05 7.81 39.92
C PRO A 747 17.73 7.81 40.68
N ASP A 748 17.57 6.97 41.71
CA ASP A 748 16.45 7.16 42.64
C ASP A 748 16.66 8.47 43.43
N ALA A 749 15.68 9.37 43.37
CA ALA A 749 15.74 10.68 44.01
C ALA A 749 15.93 10.59 45.54
N GLN A 750 15.67 9.44 46.17
CA GLN A 750 15.87 9.23 47.61
C GLN A 750 17.25 8.64 47.97
N GLU A 751 18.11 8.35 46.98
CA GLU A 751 19.44 7.76 47.23
C GLU A 751 20.53 8.82 47.45
N LYS A 752 21.44 8.54 48.39
CA LYS A 752 22.63 9.38 48.67
C LYS A 752 23.62 9.48 47.52
N ASN A 753 23.56 8.55 46.58
CA ASN A 753 24.46 8.42 45.44
C ASN A 753 23.85 8.98 44.14
N ASN A 754 22.75 9.73 44.26
CA ASN A 754 22.04 10.28 43.10
C ASN A 754 22.89 11.27 42.27
N SER A 755 23.96 11.84 42.86
CA SER A 755 24.94 12.70 42.20
C SER A 755 26.05 11.96 41.44
N ASP A 756 26.14 10.63 41.53
CA ASP A 756 27.24 9.85 40.91
C ASP A 756 27.32 10.04 39.38
N ARG A 757 26.18 10.33 38.73
CA ARG A 757 26.11 10.60 37.29
C ARG A 757 26.72 11.95 36.94
N TYR A 758 26.42 12.98 37.74
CA TYR A 758 27.07 14.29 37.63
C TYR A 758 28.59 14.15 37.82
N ALA A 759 29.00 13.40 38.83
CA ALA A 759 30.40 13.07 39.12
C ALA A 759 31.10 12.20 38.05
N SER A 760 30.38 11.78 37.00
CA SER A 760 30.90 10.93 35.92
C SER A 760 31.55 9.65 36.43
N VAL A 761 31.00 9.07 37.50
CA VAL A 761 31.45 7.79 38.05
C VAL A 761 31.31 6.70 36.99
N ALA A 762 32.24 5.75 36.98
CA ALA A 762 32.23 4.64 36.02
C ALA A 762 30.85 3.95 35.98
N ARG A 763 30.28 3.77 34.77
CA ARG A 763 28.93 3.22 34.55
C ARG A 763 28.65 1.91 35.29
N ALA A 764 29.68 1.09 35.52
CA ALA A 764 29.60 -0.19 36.23
C ALA A 764 29.33 -0.05 37.75
N LEU A 765 29.51 1.14 38.32
CA LEU A 765 29.34 1.46 39.73
C LEU A 765 28.06 2.25 40.03
N LEU A 766 27.39 2.77 39.01
CA LEU A 766 26.16 3.57 39.17
C LEU A 766 25.03 2.72 39.75
N SER A 767 24.38 3.22 40.81
CA SER A 767 23.11 2.67 41.28
C SER A 767 22.05 2.83 40.19
N HIS A 768 21.22 1.79 40.01
CA HIS A 768 20.20 1.76 38.96
C HIS A 768 20.79 2.03 37.54
N GLY A 769 22.10 1.80 37.38
CA GLY A 769 22.85 2.09 36.16
C GLY A 769 22.65 1.06 35.06
N PRO A 770 23.28 1.24 33.89
CA PRO A 770 22.99 0.48 32.67
C PRO A 770 23.23 -1.02 32.80
N TYR A 771 24.11 -1.46 33.71
CA TYR A 771 24.40 -2.87 33.97
C TYR A 771 23.47 -3.53 35.01
N SER A 772 22.65 -2.75 35.70
CA SER A 772 21.72 -3.21 36.73
C SER A 772 20.60 -4.07 36.14
N ASP A 773 19.86 -4.77 37.00
CA ASP A 773 18.67 -5.49 36.54
C ASP A 773 17.73 -4.55 35.78
N PRO A 774 17.11 -4.95 34.65
CA PRO A 774 16.21 -4.08 33.93
C PRO A 774 15.07 -3.54 34.78
N ASN A 775 14.61 -4.23 35.82
CA ASN A 775 13.56 -3.68 36.69
C ASN A 775 14.05 -2.54 37.60
N GLN A 776 15.35 -2.36 37.73
CA GLN A 776 15.99 -1.30 38.51
C GLN A 776 16.39 -0.10 37.66
N PHE A 777 16.69 -0.28 36.38
CA PHE A 777 17.07 0.84 35.51
C PHE A 777 15.87 1.75 35.23
N ILE A 778 15.90 2.99 35.73
CA ILE A 778 14.78 3.93 35.59
C ILE A 778 14.91 4.68 34.25
N ILE A 779 13.82 4.72 33.49
CA ILE A 779 13.60 5.61 32.34
C ILE A 779 12.28 6.34 32.58
N ASP A 780 12.28 7.66 32.42
CA ASP A 780 11.14 8.55 32.62
C ASP A 780 11.43 9.89 31.92
N TYR A 781 10.37 10.65 31.61
CA TYR A 781 10.53 12.08 31.33
C TYR A 781 10.34 12.90 32.61
N SER A 782 10.74 14.16 32.58
CA SER A 782 10.65 15.00 33.77
C SER A 782 9.22 15.44 34.06
N HIS A 783 8.88 15.54 35.35
CA HIS A 783 7.64 16.15 35.87
C HIS A 783 7.81 17.63 36.24
N GLY A 784 8.96 18.24 35.95
CA GLY A 784 9.23 19.65 36.25
C GLY A 784 9.24 19.99 37.75
N LEU A 785 9.51 19.00 38.60
CA LEU A 785 9.42 19.14 40.06
C LEU A 785 10.72 19.64 40.70
N SER A 786 11.84 19.60 39.98
CA SER A 786 13.14 19.97 40.55
C SER A 786 13.33 21.49 40.58
N PRO A 787 13.92 22.04 41.65
CA PRO A 787 14.18 23.47 41.73
C PRO A 787 15.21 23.93 40.69
N ALA A 788 15.13 25.21 40.30
CA ALA A 788 16.19 25.82 39.50
C ALA A 788 17.50 25.88 40.29
N ILE A 789 18.62 25.64 39.60
CA ILE A 789 19.96 25.77 40.16
C ILE A 789 20.59 27.02 39.54
N ASP A 790 21.00 27.98 40.38
CA ASP A 790 21.85 29.10 39.96
C ASP A 790 23.32 28.67 40.12
N GLU A 791 23.99 28.41 39.00
CA GLU A 791 25.37 27.92 38.98
C GLU A 791 26.39 28.93 39.55
N LYS A 792 25.98 30.19 39.77
CA LYS A 792 26.79 31.19 40.47
C LYS A 792 26.69 31.07 41.99
N HIS A 793 25.61 30.46 42.48
CA HIS A 793 25.21 30.44 43.89
C HIS A 793 24.55 29.10 44.26
N ILE A 794 25.32 28.01 44.18
CA ILE A 794 24.85 26.66 44.51
C ILE A 794 24.92 26.44 46.02
N ASP A 795 23.81 26.05 46.64
CA ASP A 795 23.78 25.46 47.98
C ASP A 795 23.84 23.93 47.87
N GLU A 796 25.01 23.36 48.14
CA GLU A 796 25.25 21.92 48.06
C GLU A 796 24.38 21.13 49.06
N ASN A 797 23.93 21.76 50.16
CA ASN A 797 23.05 21.14 51.15
C ASN A 797 21.58 21.10 50.71
N ALA A 798 21.20 21.89 49.70
CA ALA A 798 19.85 21.84 49.13
C ALA A 798 19.61 20.54 48.33
N GLY A 799 20.69 19.94 47.82
CA GLY A 799 20.63 18.79 46.94
C GLY A 799 20.18 19.14 45.52
N ILE A 800 20.46 18.25 44.57
CA ILE A 800 20.12 18.45 43.15
C ILE A 800 18.60 18.48 42.92
N PHE A 801 17.85 17.69 43.70
CA PHE A 801 16.40 17.49 43.53
C PHE A 801 15.54 18.28 44.54
N GLY A 802 16.15 19.20 45.30
CA GLY A 802 15.44 19.89 46.40
C GLY A 802 15.00 18.95 47.53
N ASN A 803 15.59 17.77 47.61
CA ASN A 803 15.31 16.72 48.60
C ASN A 803 16.20 16.84 49.86
N HIS A 804 17.05 17.87 49.93
CA HIS A 804 18.05 18.07 50.99
C HIS A 804 19.04 16.89 51.15
N ILE A 805 19.25 16.10 50.10
CA ILE A 805 20.36 15.15 50.02
C ILE A 805 21.55 15.92 49.46
N PRO A 806 22.59 16.21 50.26
CA PRO A 806 23.67 17.07 49.80
C PRO A 806 24.45 16.45 48.64
N PHE A 807 24.93 17.29 47.73
CA PHE A 807 25.83 16.88 46.66
C PHE A 807 27.04 17.80 46.60
N ASP A 808 28.23 17.23 46.50
CA ASP A 808 29.47 17.97 46.36
C ASP A 808 29.62 18.38 44.88
N ALA A 809 29.28 19.64 44.57
CA ALA A 809 29.29 20.19 43.24
C ALA A 809 30.72 20.50 42.77
N ASN A 810 31.60 20.95 43.66
CA ASN A 810 32.97 21.34 43.32
C ASN A 810 34.01 20.21 43.47
N PHE A 811 33.61 19.07 44.05
CA PHE A 811 34.43 17.89 44.36
C PHE A 811 35.56 18.13 45.37
N ASP A 812 35.39 19.05 46.31
CA ASP A 812 36.39 19.36 47.33
C ASP A 812 36.26 18.51 48.62
N GLY A 813 35.21 17.68 48.71
CA GLY A 813 34.93 16.81 49.83
C GLY A 813 34.14 17.46 50.97
N HIS A 814 33.63 18.69 50.78
CA HIS A 814 32.78 19.42 51.71
C HIS A 814 31.40 19.72 51.09
N TYR A 815 30.47 20.23 51.92
CA TYR A 815 29.14 20.67 51.48
C TYR A 815 28.97 22.15 51.86
N ASP A 816 29.14 23.01 50.88
CA ASP A 816 29.11 24.46 51.01
C ASP A 816 27.74 25.04 50.69
N SER A 817 27.41 26.19 51.28
CA SER A 817 26.13 26.87 51.06
C SER A 817 26.14 27.88 49.91
N ASP A 818 27.29 28.07 49.26
CA ASP A 818 27.47 29.03 48.15
C ASP A 818 28.70 28.64 47.32
N VAL A 819 28.48 27.91 46.23
CA VAL A 819 29.50 27.44 45.29
C VAL A 819 29.19 27.96 43.90
N ALA A 820 30.21 28.48 43.23
CA ALA A 820 30.14 28.81 41.81
C ALA A 820 30.75 27.66 40.99
N ARG A 821 29.92 26.92 40.28
CA ARG A 821 30.34 25.76 39.48
C ARG A 821 29.43 25.56 38.29
N GLU A 822 30.05 25.40 37.13
CA GLU A 822 29.32 24.99 35.93
C GLU A 822 28.99 23.50 36.02
N LEU A 823 27.72 23.17 35.84
CA LEU A 823 27.18 21.83 36.00
C LEU A 823 26.81 21.18 34.65
N ASN A 824 26.45 22.00 33.65
CA ASN A 824 25.81 21.56 32.40
C ASN A 824 26.73 21.50 31.16
N ARG A 825 28.04 21.74 31.32
CA ARG A 825 29.06 21.64 30.27
C ARG A 825 28.90 22.61 29.09
N ASP A 826 28.19 23.74 29.27
CA ASP A 826 28.03 24.78 28.24
C ASP A 826 29.10 25.89 28.26
N GLY A 827 29.99 25.87 29.26
CA GLY A 827 31.09 26.82 29.41
C GLY A 827 30.70 28.17 30.03
N SER A 828 29.46 28.30 30.52
CA SER A 828 28.95 29.50 31.19
C SER A 828 28.28 29.17 32.53
N LEU A 829 28.25 30.14 33.46
CA LEU A 829 27.52 30.00 34.72
C LEU A 829 26.14 30.65 34.57
N ASP A 830 25.10 29.84 34.54
CA ASP A 830 23.73 30.26 34.29
C ASP A 830 22.73 29.69 35.31
N VAL A 831 21.46 30.04 35.14
CA VAL A 831 20.37 29.42 35.91
C VAL A 831 19.78 28.30 35.06
N ILE A 832 20.02 27.06 35.49
CA ILE A 832 19.48 25.87 34.83
C ILE A 832 18.16 25.44 35.48
N LYS A 833 17.19 25.07 34.63
CA LYS A 833 15.83 24.78 35.06
C LYS A 833 15.40 23.39 34.59
N ASP A 834 14.60 22.75 35.42
CA ASP A 834 13.80 21.59 35.06
C ASP A 834 12.66 22.00 34.10
N HIS A 835 12.02 21.01 33.50
CA HIS A 835 10.87 21.18 32.61
C HIS A 835 9.89 20.04 32.83
N ASP A 836 8.58 20.34 32.76
CA ASP A 836 7.55 19.31 32.86
C ASP A 836 7.28 18.74 31.47
N ASP A 837 8.08 17.75 31.11
CA ASP A 837 8.02 17.09 29.82
C ASP A 837 6.69 16.36 29.63
N TRP A 838 6.22 15.65 30.66
CA TRP A 838 5.00 14.85 30.56
C TRP A 838 3.74 15.66 30.29
N ASN A 839 3.68 16.90 30.79
CA ASN A 839 2.59 17.82 30.46
C ASN A 839 2.83 18.61 29.16
N SER A 840 3.98 18.43 28.51
CA SER A 840 4.38 19.19 27.32
C SER A 840 4.53 18.33 26.05
N ILE A 841 4.53 17.00 26.16
CA ILE A 841 4.55 16.11 24.99
C ILE A 841 3.33 16.35 24.10
N ASN A 842 3.57 16.34 22.79
CA ASN A 842 2.51 16.41 21.79
C ASN A 842 2.31 15.04 21.12
N LEU A 843 1.12 14.45 21.29
CA LEU A 843 0.74 13.20 20.62
C LEU A 843 0.16 13.48 19.21
N GLU A 844 -0.38 14.67 18.98
CA GLU A 844 -0.96 15.10 17.71
C GLU A 844 0.10 15.69 16.77
N PHE A 845 0.82 14.84 16.04
CA PHE A 845 1.83 15.29 15.07
C PHE A 845 1.24 15.68 13.70
N GLN A 846 -0.01 15.29 13.42
CA GLN A 846 -0.65 15.39 12.10
C GLN A 846 -1.49 16.66 11.90
N ILE A 847 -1.76 17.41 12.98
CA ILE A 847 -2.70 18.55 13.01
C ILE A 847 -1.97 19.91 13.08
N ASP A 848 -0.80 19.97 13.72
CA ASP A 848 -0.04 21.21 13.83
C ASP A 848 0.93 21.32 12.64
N TYR A 849 0.78 22.36 11.82
CA TYR A 849 1.58 22.60 10.61
C TYR A 849 2.48 23.84 10.73
N THR A 850 2.59 24.40 11.94
CA THR A 850 3.16 25.74 12.12
C THR A 850 4.66 25.77 12.38
N GLU A 851 5.32 24.64 12.65
CA GLU A 851 6.77 24.59 12.93
C GLU A 851 7.47 23.28 12.50
N GLY A 852 7.31 22.82 11.25
CA GLY A 852 8.15 21.72 10.71
C GLY A 852 7.67 20.29 10.97
N THR A 853 6.48 20.14 11.54
CA THR A 853 5.76 18.88 11.79
C THR A 853 5.10 18.37 10.51
N TYR A 854 5.65 17.31 9.89
CA TYR A 854 5.18 16.84 8.58
C TYR A 854 5.12 15.31 8.47
N SER A 855 4.11 14.71 9.08
CA SER A 855 3.94 13.25 9.13
C SER A 855 3.63 12.52 7.82
N LEU A 856 3.48 13.27 6.73
CA LEU A 856 3.15 12.74 5.42
C LEU A 856 3.95 13.34 4.26
N PHE A 857 4.47 14.57 4.37
CA PHE A 857 4.67 15.42 3.17
C PHE A 857 5.81 16.43 3.17
N ASP A 858 6.73 16.45 4.13
CA ASP A 858 7.86 17.37 4.01
C ASP A 858 9.18 16.70 4.34
N ILE A 859 10.03 16.72 3.33
CA ILE A 859 11.40 16.28 3.39
C ILE A 859 12.26 17.55 3.64
N ASN A 860 11.75 18.80 3.66
CA ASN A 860 12.63 19.97 3.78
C ASN A 860 12.64 20.69 5.15
N THR A 861 13.80 20.64 5.80
CA THR A 861 14.19 21.33 7.05
C THR A 861 13.36 21.02 8.29
N SER A 862 13.05 19.75 8.55
CA SER A 862 12.83 19.34 9.94
C SER A 862 14.07 19.71 10.75
N ILE A 863 13.85 20.31 11.93
CA ILE A 863 14.94 20.49 12.90
C ILE A 863 15.20 19.09 13.44
N TRP A 864 16.23 18.42 12.93
CA TRP A 864 16.67 17.13 13.47
C TRP A 864 17.20 17.31 14.89
N SER A 865 17.12 16.27 15.71
CA SER A 865 17.96 16.23 16.91
C SER A 865 19.43 16.28 16.50
N ASP A 866 20.16 17.30 16.99
CA ASP A 866 21.61 17.37 16.80
C ASP A 866 22.26 16.46 17.84
N GLU A 867 22.42 15.20 17.45
CA GLU A 867 23.13 14.18 18.23
C GLU A 867 24.64 14.38 18.06
N SER A 868 25.23 15.30 18.82
CA SER A 868 26.68 15.37 18.94
C SER A 868 27.15 14.12 19.70
N SER A 869 27.79 13.18 18.98
CA SER A 869 28.34 11.91 19.47
C SER A 869 28.56 11.86 20.99
N LEU A 870 27.71 11.10 21.69
CA LEU A 870 27.91 10.70 23.08
C LEU A 870 29.23 9.94 23.21
N HIS A 871 30.30 10.64 23.58
CA HIS A 871 31.61 10.05 23.87
C HIS A 871 31.67 9.49 25.29
#